data_AF-A0A9P4JDV6-F1
#
_entry.id   AF-A0A9P4JDV6-F1
#
_cell.length_a   1.000
_cell.length_b   1.000
_cell.length_c   1.000
_cell.angle_alpha   90.00
_cell.angle_beta   90.00
_cell.angle_gamma   90.00
#
_symmetry.space_group_name_H-M   'P 1'
#
loop_
_entity.id
_entity.type
_entity.pdbx_description
1 polymer ?
#
loop_
_entity_poly.entity_id
_entity_poly.type
_entity_poly.pdbx_seq_one_letter_code
_entity_poly.pdbx_strand_id
1 'polypeptide(L)'
;MMPQLLRLVPLALVIFTLLLSLSSAQIHAQDRHHIKQKPLSQHPVSADRWGTTSRNDGGSAASAVEEATTLLQSIQPSSTSWWNFDKKAGVLGMSAYYAKELFFLLFMNGPPQQELVTSHRQPKKLSQPLSKAVKLLEEAAAEKNPDAIFILAEMNFYGNFTHPRNYSESFRRYHELATLNGNASAQHMVGFMYATGIGGAVKQNQAKAILYHTLAAEGGDIRSEMTVAYRSFSGIATPRNCEEAVHHYKRVADKAIAYMRSGPPGGHLLIRESYRYADEEGGVYGDGASVSSSGPNARRGSPNSDLYSSLDDLVEYLDLQAKKGDPRASFNLAKLNYDARAAKRDLPAAKKRFLELARMYWTKDGKTKPNVSLTTEKLAAKAAGYLGRMFLRGEGMPQSFEIARTWFKRGVELGDALSQYSLGLMYLKGLGVPQDAVRAAEYFGAAADQDLAVAQVRLGALFLDQGDVTVAMRYFELAARQGHIEAFYYLAELAHYGVGRDKSCTLAAAYYKIVAEKAEVISTSFEDANMARDDGDLETALVLNMMAAEQGLEVAQANVAYLLDQVKPRFTLRSLIPFVKQKASLASDAALALIYWTRSAEQKNVDSMVKLGDYYLEGLGTRPDQEKAAACYQAAAETLQSAQAMWNLGWMHENGIGIEQDFHLAKRFYDQALETNPTEAYLPVVLALYKLRLRSWWNTVTNGDIKSIQDDPKPKKQRSLAEWLADFLSAETDVGLEYELDDYDGPQQMPGGDDYYDDDIETEILETLVFLGLTAGLAFLVWYRNRQRRQQEEARHQGGVQIQGQGQGQGNGDGQQQQQQQDRGMFPAPNDPEFMNWAAGGVGH
;
A
#
# COMPACT_ATOMS: atom_id res chain seq x y z
N MET A 1 38.54 -27.17 -29.56
CA MET A 1 37.06 -27.07 -29.51
C MET A 1 36.46 -27.04 -28.08
N MET A 2 37.23 -27.17 -26.99
CA MET A 2 36.64 -27.18 -25.62
C MET A 2 36.25 -25.83 -24.97
N PRO A 3 36.83 -24.64 -25.27
CA PRO A 3 36.57 -23.44 -24.45
C PRO A 3 35.23 -22.73 -24.74
N GLN A 4 34.47 -23.14 -25.76
CA GLN A 4 33.14 -22.57 -26.05
C GLN A 4 32.00 -23.29 -25.33
N LEU A 5 32.15 -24.58 -25.02
CA LEU A 5 31.13 -25.37 -24.31
C LEU A 5 30.96 -24.95 -22.84
N LEU A 6 32.05 -24.55 -22.18
CA LEU A 6 32.03 -24.09 -20.79
C LEU A 6 31.17 -22.83 -20.56
N ARG A 7 30.98 -21.98 -21.59
CA ARG A 7 30.08 -20.81 -21.50
C ARG A 7 28.59 -21.17 -21.57
N LEU A 8 28.25 -22.39 -21.98
CA LEU A 8 26.87 -22.88 -22.06
C LEU A 8 26.46 -23.72 -20.83
N VAL A 9 27.40 -24.09 -19.96
CA VAL A 9 27.12 -24.81 -18.71
C VAL A 9 26.13 -24.08 -17.79
N PRO A 10 26.26 -22.77 -17.48
CA PRO A 10 25.27 -22.07 -16.67
C PRO A 10 23.91 -21.96 -17.38
N LEU A 11 23.90 -21.77 -18.70
CA LEU A 11 22.67 -21.75 -19.50
C LEU A 11 21.95 -23.11 -19.46
N ALA A 12 22.70 -24.21 -19.58
CA ALA A 12 22.18 -25.57 -19.50
C ALA A 12 21.67 -25.90 -18.10
N LEU A 13 22.34 -25.45 -17.03
CA LEU A 13 21.87 -25.59 -15.66
C LEU A 13 20.55 -24.84 -15.42
N VAL A 14 20.41 -23.61 -15.92
CA VAL A 14 19.16 -22.83 -15.83
C VAL A 14 18.04 -23.48 -16.64
N ILE A 15 18.31 -23.99 -17.84
CA ILE A 15 17.32 -24.72 -18.65
C ILE A 15 16.92 -26.05 -17.97
N PHE A 16 17.87 -26.75 -17.34
CA PHE A 16 17.63 -28.02 -16.65
C PHE A 16 16.82 -27.85 -15.36
N THR A 17 17.05 -26.80 -14.57
CA THR A 17 16.21 -26.47 -13.40
C THR A 17 14.81 -26.03 -13.83
N LEU A 18 14.68 -25.28 -14.94
CA LEU A 18 13.37 -24.99 -15.56
C LEU A 18 12.63 -26.27 -15.96
N LEU A 19 13.29 -27.21 -16.63
CA LEU A 19 12.69 -28.50 -17.03
C LEU A 19 12.29 -29.38 -15.84
N LEU A 20 13.04 -29.36 -14.74
CA LEU A 20 12.67 -30.04 -13.48
C LEU A 20 11.47 -29.38 -12.78
N SER A 21 11.31 -28.06 -12.88
CA SER A 21 10.13 -27.35 -12.37
C SER A 21 8.86 -27.62 -13.22
N LEU A 22 9.03 -27.86 -14.52
CA LEU A 22 7.94 -28.17 -15.44
C LEU A 22 7.40 -29.61 -15.26
N SER A 23 8.28 -30.59 -15.06
CA SER A 23 7.87 -31.99 -14.88
C SER A 23 7.16 -32.25 -13.55
N SER A 24 7.59 -31.58 -12.47
CA SER A 24 6.92 -31.62 -11.17
C SER A 24 5.55 -30.93 -11.19
N ALA A 25 5.36 -29.89 -12.00
CA ALA A 25 4.06 -29.22 -12.16
C ALA A 25 2.99 -30.12 -12.83
N GLN A 26 3.38 -31.02 -13.74
CA GLN A 26 2.43 -31.94 -14.41
C GLN A 26 1.87 -33.02 -13.48
N ILE A 27 2.60 -33.39 -12.42
CA ILE A 27 2.21 -34.49 -11.50
C ILE A 27 1.18 -34.04 -10.44
N HIS A 28 0.97 -32.73 -10.23
CA HIS A 28 -0.01 -32.19 -9.29
C HIS A 28 -1.14 -31.37 -9.93
N ALA A 29 -1.22 -31.35 -11.27
CA ALA A 29 -2.33 -30.70 -11.99
C ALA A 29 -3.66 -31.46 -11.85
N GLN A 30 -3.65 -32.77 -11.54
CA GLN A 30 -4.87 -33.60 -11.48
C GLN A 30 -5.78 -33.30 -10.28
N ASP A 31 -5.27 -32.75 -9.16
CA ASP A 31 -6.07 -32.52 -7.95
C ASP A 31 -6.81 -31.17 -7.91
N ARG A 32 -6.58 -30.25 -8.86
CA ARG A 32 -7.24 -28.93 -8.89
C ARG A 32 -8.61 -28.89 -9.60
N HIS A 33 -9.14 -30.02 -10.08
CA HIS A 33 -10.38 -30.08 -10.89
C HIS A 33 -11.71 -29.80 -10.14
N HIS A 34 -11.70 -29.32 -8.89
CA HIS A 34 -12.91 -29.15 -8.07
C HIS A 34 -13.28 -27.72 -7.64
N ILE A 35 -12.57 -26.69 -8.11
CA ILE A 35 -13.02 -25.30 -7.95
C ILE A 35 -13.72 -24.87 -9.24
N LYS A 36 -15.07 -24.87 -9.21
CA LYS A 36 -15.87 -24.21 -10.25
C LYS A 36 -15.63 -22.71 -10.17
N GLN A 37 -14.76 -22.19 -11.05
CA GLN A 37 -14.76 -20.75 -11.35
C GLN A 37 -16.19 -20.37 -11.74
N LYS A 38 -16.83 -19.51 -10.93
CA LYS A 38 -18.04 -18.82 -11.39
C LYS A 38 -17.61 -17.92 -12.56
N PRO A 39 -18.41 -17.78 -13.62
CA PRO A 39 -18.17 -16.70 -14.59
C PRO A 39 -18.15 -15.35 -13.85
N LEU A 40 -17.46 -14.35 -14.44
CA LEU A 40 -17.43 -12.94 -13.99
C LEU A 40 -18.75 -12.59 -13.32
N SER A 41 -18.67 -11.99 -12.14
CA SER A 41 -19.83 -11.96 -11.26
C SER A 41 -21.03 -11.43 -12.03
N GLN A 42 -22.04 -12.30 -12.14
CA GLN A 42 -23.38 -11.79 -12.20
C GLN A 42 -23.57 -11.07 -10.86
N HIS A 43 -23.19 -9.77 -10.84
CA HIS A 43 -24.14 -8.77 -10.37
C HIS A 43 -25.47 -9.27 -10.86
N PRO A 44 -26.42 -9.60 -9.96
CA PRO A 44 -27.73 -9.94 -10.45
C PRO A 44 -28.13 -8.75 -11.31
N VAL A 45 -28.26 -8.98 -12.63
CA VAL A 45 -29.32 -8.38 -13.42
C VAL A 45 -30.51 -8.64 -12.53
N SER A 46 -30.88 -7.63 -11.73
CA SER A 46 -31.83 -7.84 -10.65
C SER A 46 -33.07 -8.31 -11.36
N ALA A 47 -33.47 -9.55 -11.07
CA ALA A 47 -34.65 -10.16 -11.64
C ALA A 47 -35.94 -9.56 -11.01
N ASP A 48 -35.82 -8.36 -10.44
CA ASP A 48 -36.80 -7.31 -10.64
C ASP A 48 -37.11 -7.26 -12.13
N ARG A 49 -38.25 -7.84 -12.50
CA ARG A 49 -38.77 -7.78 -13.87
C ARG A 49 -39.01 -6.32 -14.22
N TRP A 50 -38.04 -5.70 -14.88
CA TRP A 50 -38.04 -4.28 -15.20
C TRP A 50 -39.21 -3.93 -16.13
N GLY A 51 -40.27 -3.39 -15.53
CA GLY A 51 -41.40 -2.80 -16.24
C GLY A 51 -42.21 -3.78 -17.09
N THR A 52 -43.12 -4.55 -16.47
CA THR A 52 -44.27 -5.11 -17.22
C THR A 52 -45.27 -4.01 -17.59
N THR A 53 -44.86 -3.04 -18.41
CA THR A 53 -45.81 -2.33 -19.27
C THR A 53 -46.27 -3.32 -20.34
N SER A 54 -47.46 -3.88 -20.14
CA SER A 54 -48.11 -4.76 -21.10
C SER A 54 -48.20 -4.10 -22.47
N ARG A 55 -47.36 -4.55 -23.41
CA ARG A 55 -47.54 -4.37 -24.84
C ARG A 55 -47.13 -5.66 -25.53
N ASN A 56 -48.14 -6.39 -26.00
CA ASN A 56 -48.09 -7.83 -26.21
C ASN A 56 -47.53 -8.21 -27.60
N ASP A 57 -46.62 -7.40 -28.13
CA ASP A 57 -46.22 -7.39 -29.55
C ASP A 57 -44.75 -7.84 -29.78
N GLY A 58 -44.01 -8.21 -28.72
CA GLY A 58 -42.55 -8.44 -28.74
C GLY A 58 -42.05 -9.90 -28.73
N GLY A 59 -42.89 -10.86 -29.14
CA GLY A 59 -42.62 -12.29 -28.93
C GLY A 59 -41.37 -12.86 -29.63
N SER A 60 -40.91 -12.25 -30.73
CA SER A 60 -39.73 -12.71 -31.48
C SER A 60 -38.42 -12.24 -30.84
N ALA A 61 -38.22 -10.93 -30.68
CA ALA A 61 -37.00 -10.39 -30.09
C ALA A 61 -36.73 -10.85 -28.65
N ALA A 62 -37.78 -10.99 -27.81
CA ALA A 62 -37.59 -11.49 -26.45
C ALA A 62 -37.04 -12.94 -26.44
N SER A 63 -37.57 -13.80 -27.31
CA SER A 63 -37.08 -15.18 -27.50
C SER A 63 -35.65 -15.21 -28.05
N ALA A 64 -35.31 -14.31 -28.97
CA ALA A 64 -33.96 -14.20 -29.52
C ALA A 64 -32.91 -13.76 -28.46
N VAL A 65 -33.27 -12.87 -27.53
CA VAL A 65 -32.41 -12.50 -26.40
C VAL A 65 -32.23 -13.67 -25.41
N GLU A 66 -33.27 -14.47 -25.16
CA GLU A 66 -33.17 -15.67 -24.33
C GLU A 66 -32.29 -16.76 -24.98
N GLU A 67 -32.42 -16.99 -26.29
CA GLU A 67 -31.52 -17.89 -27.03
C GLU A 67 -30.07 -17.36 -27.04
N ALA A 68 -29.88 -16.05 -27.23
CA ALA A 68 -28.54 -15.46 -27.19
C ALA A 68 -27.89 -15.57 -25.81
N THR A 69 -28.61 -15.27 -24.73
CA THR A 69 -28.07 -15.33 -23.35
C THR A 69 -27.77 -16.75 -22.90
N THR A 70 -28.59 -17.74 -23.26
CA THR A 70 -28.29 -19.17 -23.02
C THR A 70 -27.05 -19.63 -23.81
N LEU A 71 -26.87 -19.18 -25.05
CA LEU A 71 -25.63 -19.41 -25.81
C LEU A 71 -24.42 -18.75 -25.13
N LEU A 72 -24.53 -17.51 -24.65
CA LEU A 72 -23.44 -16.82 -23.94
C LEU A 72 -23.06 -17.54 -22.63
N GLN A 73 -24.03 -18.03 -21.86
CA GLN A 73 -23.79 -18.84 -20.65
C GLN A 73 -23.08 -20.17 -20.93
N SER A 74 -23.18 -20.72 -22.16
CA SER A 74 -22.45 -21.92 -22.56
C SER A 74 -20.95 -21.68 -22.85
N ILE A 75 -20.55 -20.41 -23.05
CA ILE A 75 -19.16 -20.04 -23.33
C ILE A 75 -18.39 -20.01 -22.01
N GLN A 76 -17.50 -20.98 -21.81
CA GLN A 76 -16.57 -20.90 -20.68
C GLN A 76 -15.59 -19.73 -20.88
N PRO A 77 -15.22 -19.01 -19.80
CA PRO A 77 -14.15 -18.03 -19.86
C PRO A 77 -12.87 -18.72 -20.36
N SER A 78 -12.05 -17.99 -21.12
CA SER A 78 -10.75 -18.51 -21.56
C SER A 78 -9.89 -18.80 -20.32
N SER A 79 -9.55 -20.07 -20.12
CA SER A 79 -8.66 -20.52 -19.04
C SER A 79 -7.40 -19.64 -18.97
N THR A 80 -7.04 -19.25 -17.75
CA THR A 80 -5.85 -18.46 -17.42
C THR A 80 -4.63 -18.91 -18.21
N SER A 81 -3.85 -17.94 -18.69
CA SER A 81 -2.61 -18.18 -19.41
C SER A 81 -1.73 -19.19 -18.64
N TRP A 82 -1.31 -20.28 -19.29
CA TRP A 82 -0.59 -21.39 -18.63
C TRP A 82 0.80 -21.01 -18.09
N TRP A 83 1.21 -19.76 -18.29
CA TRP A 83 2.46 -19.17 -17.80
C TRP A 83 2.27 -18.35 -16.52
N ASN A 84 1.04 -18.13 -16.04
CA ASN A 84 0.78 -17.50 -14.74
C ASN A 84 1.14 -18.49 -13.63
N PHE A 85 2.38 -18.42 -13.17
CA PHE A 85 2.81 -19.01 -11.91
C PHE A 85 2.62 -17.98 -10.80
N ASP A 86 1.61 -18.20 -9.95
CA ASP A 86 1.49 -17.50 -8.66
C ASP A 86 2.79 -17.63 -7.84
N LYS A 87 2.99 -16.74 -6.87
CA LYS A 87 3.96 -17.00 -5.77
C LYS A 87 3.54 -18.28 -5.06
N LYS A 88 4.14 -19.42 -5.44
CA LYS A 88 3.92 -20.71 -4.78
C LYS A 88 4.76 -20.77 -3.51
N ALA A 89 4.13 -21.17 -2.41
CA ALA A 89 4.80 -21.36 -1.12
C ALA A 89 5.97 -22.35 -1.20
N GLY A 90 6.96 -22.15 -0.33
CA GLY A 90 8.15 -22.97 -0.19
C GLY A 90 9.38 -22.50 -0.99
N VAL A 91 10.56 -22.94 -0.55
CA VAL A 91 11.88 -22.52 -1.07
C VAL A 91 12.02 -22.72 -2.59
N LEU A 92 11.42 -23.78 -3.14
CA LEU A 92 11.43 -24.05 -4.59
C LEU A 92 10.51 -23.11 -5.38
N GLY A 93 9.38 -22.68 -4.80
CA GLY A 93 8.48 -21.73 -5.43
C GLY A 93 9.06 -20.31 -5.42
N MET A 94 9.65 -19.90 -4.30
CA MET A 94 10.35 -18.61 -4.17
C MET A 94 11.60 -18.53 -5.05
N SER A 95 12.44 -19.58 -5.10
CA SER A 95 13.58 -19.59 -6.01
C SER A 95 13.17 -19.63 -7.48
N ALA A 96 12.08 -20.32 -7.85
CA ALA A 96 11.53 -20.26 -9.21
C ALA A 96 10.96 -18.88 -9.57
N TYR A 97 10.29 -18.20 -8.62
CA TYR A 97 9.78 -16.83 -8.80
C TYR A 97 10.93 -15.83 -8.99
N TYR A 98 11.93 -15.82 -8.10
CA TYR A 98 13.07 -14.92 -8.26
C TYR A 98 13.95 -15.29 -9.45
N ALA A 99 14.11 -16.57 -9.80
CA ALA A 99 14.80 -16.97 -11.03
C ALA A 99 14.03 -16.54 -12.29
N LYS A 100 12.69 -16.55 -12.27
CA LYS A 100 11.85 -15.96 -13.33
C LYS A 100 12.08 -14.45 -13.41
N GLU A 101 11.94 -13.70 -12.32
CA GLU A 101 12.11 -12.24 -12.35
C GLU A 101 13.53 -11.85 -12.79
N LEU A 102 14.56 -12.55 -12.30
CA LEU A 102 15.94 -12.38 -12.75
C LEU A 102 16.11 -12.75 -14.24
N PHE A 103 15.46 -13.81 -14.73
CA PHE A 103 15.50 -14.21 -16.14
C PHE A 103 14.80 -13.18 -17.03
N PHE A 104 13.66 -12.63 -16.61
CA PHE A 104 13.00 -11.56 -17.34
C PHE A 104 13.86 -10.28 -17.33
N LEU A 105 14.41 -9.86 -16.19
CA LEU A 105 15.34 -8.73 -16.07
C LEU A 105 16.58 -8.85 -16.98
N LEU A 106 17.17 -10.04 -17.08
CA LEU A 106 18.43 -10.27 -17.79
C LEU A 106 18.26 -10.59 -19.29
N PHE A 107 17.18 -11.26 -19.70
CA PHE A 107 17.07 -11.84 -21.04
C PHE A 107 15.84 -11.44 -21.85
N MET A 108 14.80 -10.88 -21.21
CA MET A 108 13.62 -10.39 -21.91
C MET A 108 13.58 -8.87 -21.81
N ASN A 109 13.37 -8.17 -22.92
CA ASN A 109 12.73 -6.86 -22.80
C ASN A 109 11.37 -7.14 -22.14
N GLY A 110 11.07 -6.46 -21.03
CA GLY A 110 9.83 -6.69 -20.26
C GLY A 110 8.59 -6.76 -21.16
N PRO A 111 7.56 -7.53 -20.77
CA PRO A 111 6.42 -7.82 -21.62
C PRO A 111 5.92 -6.51 -22.25
N PRO A 112 5.71 -6.46 -23.59
CA PRO A 112 5.42 -5.23 -24.28
C PRO A 112 4.19 -4.59 -23.64
N GLN A 113 4.38 -3.47 -22.94
CA GLN A 113 3.33 -2.75 -22.24
C GLN A 113 2.20 -2.52 -23.24
N GLN A 114 1.08 -3.20 -23.02
CA GLN A 114 -0.12 -2.95 -23.80
C GLN A 114 -0.61 -1.56 -23.38
N GLU A 115 -0.82 -0.69 -24.36
CA GLU A 115 -1.50 0.59 -24.14
C GLU A 115 -2.88 0.27 -23.57
N LEU A 116 -3.06 0.40 -22.25
CA LEU A 116 -4.24 -0.06 -21.49
C LEU A 116 -5.54 0.69 -21.86
N VAL A 117 -5.46 1.65 -22.78
CA VAL A 117 -6.54 2.56 -23.16
C VAL A 117 -6.75 2.60 -24.69
N THR A 118 -5.91 1.97 -25.52
CA THR A 118 -6.08 2.05 -26.99
C THR A 118 -6.70 0.79 -27.60
N SER A 119 -7.79 1.00 -28.35
CA SER A 119 -8.61 -0.08 -28.93
C SER A 119 -7.99 -0.77 -30.15
N HIS A 120 -6.67 -0.67 -30.36
CA HIS A 120 -5.99 -1.13 -31.58
C HIS A 120 -5.42 -2.55 -31.46
N ARG A 121 -6.27 -3.53 -31.15
CA ARG A 121 -5.98 -4.95 -31.39
C ARG A 121 -6.66 -5.42 -32.67
N GLN A 122 -5.97 -6.23 -33.47
CA GLN A 122 -6.56 -6.83 -34.67
C GLN A 122 -7.76 -7.74 -34.30
N PRO A 123 -8.81 -7.79 -35.13
CA PRO A 123 -10.00 -8.58 -34.84
C PRO A 123 -9.66 -10.07 -34.78
N LYS A 124 -9.70 -10.64 -33.57
CA LYS A 124 -9.71 -12.10 -33.39
C LYS A 124 -11.00 -12.65 -34.01
N LYS A 125 -10.92 -13.77 -34.72
CA LYS A 125 -12.12 -14.45 -35.22
C LYS A 125 -12.95 -14.93 -34.02
N LEU A 126 -14.18 -14.45 -33.93
CA LEU A 126 -15.14 -14.86 -32.89
C LEU A 126 -15.38 -16.37 -32.94
N SER A 127 -15.61 -16.99 -31.78
CA SER A 127 -16.02 -18.40 -31.73
C SER A 127 -17.41 -18.58 -32.37
N GLN A 128 -17.71 -19.78 -32.88
CA GLN A 128 -18.96 -20.03 -33.59
C GLN A 128 -20.22 -19.82 -32.71
N PRO A 129 -20.25 -20.20 -31.41
CA PRO A 129 -21.38 -19.89 -30.53
C PRO A 129 -21.52 -18.38 -30.27
N LEU A 130 -20.40 -17.67 -30.04
CA LEU A 130 -20.38 -16.22 -29.80
C LEU A 130 -20.89 -15.45 -31.04
N SER A 131 -20.44 -15.86 -32.23
CA SER A 131 -20.91 -15.31 -33.51
C SER A 131 -22.43 -15.47 -33.71
N LYS A 132 -23.01 -16.60 -33.31
CA LYS A 132 -24.46 -16.80 -33.35
C LYS A 132 -25.18 -15.91 -32.33
N ALA A 133 -24.70 -15.86 -31.08
CA ALA A 133 -25.29 -15.04 -30.03
C ALA A 133 -25.27 -13.54 -30.39
N VAL A 134 -24.14 -13.03 -30.90
CA VAL A 134 -24.03 -11.62 -31.33
C VAL A 134 -25.03 -11.30 -32.45
N LYS A 135 -25.23 -12.18 -33.44
CA LYS A 135 -26.23 -11.97 -34.50
C LYS A 135 -27.66 -11.87 -33.96
N LEU A 136 -28.06 -12.80 -33.08
CA LEU A 136 -29.39 -12.78 -32.45
C LEU A 136 -29.61 -11.49 -31.65
N LEU A 137 -28.58 -11.00 -30.95
CA LEU A 137 -28.62 -9.72 -30.25
C LEU A 137 -28.64 -8.53 -31.21
N GLU A 138 -27.94 -8.57 -32.34
CA GLU A 138 -27.98 -7.51 -33.37
C GLU A 138 -29.36 -7.42 -34.03
N GLU A 139 -29.99 -8.56 -34.31
CA GLU A 139 -31.37 -8.65 -34.81
C GLU A 139 -32.37 -8.07 -33.80
N ALA A 140 -32.31 -8.50 -32.53
CA ALA A 140 -33.17 -7.96 -31.47
C ALA A 140 -32.90 -6.46 -31.18
N ALA A 141 -31.65 -6.00 -31.29
CA ALA A 141 -31.30 -4.59 -31.15
C ALA A 141 -31.79 -3.74 -32.35
N ALA A 142 -31.91 -4.31 -33.54
CA ALA A 142 -32.54 -3.64 -34.69
C ALA A 142 -34.06 -3.43 -34.46
N GLU A 143 -34.73 -4.34 -33.74
CA GLU A 143 -36.09 -4.16 -33.22
C GLU A 143 -36.19 -3.19 -32.01
N LYS A 144 -35.07 -2.55 -31.63
CA LYS A 144 -34.94 -1.65 -30.46
C LYS A 144 -35.24 -2.32 -29.11
N ASN A 145 -34.99 -3.62 -28.99
CA ASN A 145 -35.07 -4.31 -27.71
C ASN A 145 -34.01 -3.71 -26.74
N PRO A 146 -34.40 -3.22 -25.54
CA PRO A 146 -33.49 -2.53 -24.64
C PRO A 146 -32.43 -3.45 -24.04
N ASP A 147 -32.78 -4.70 -23.76
CA ASP A 147 -31.89 -5.69 -23.15
C ASP A 147 -30.82 -6.14 -24.16
N ALA A 148 -31.20 -6.34 -25.42
CA ALA A 148 -30.27 -6.63 -26.50
C ALA A 148 -29.24 -5.51 -26.71
N ILE A 149 -29.71 -4.25 -26.70
CA ILE A 149 -28.84 -3.06 -26.81
C ILE A 149 -27.88 -2.99 -25.61
N PHE A 150 -28.37 -3.25 -24.39
CA PHE A 150 -27.57 -3.23 -23.17
C PHE A 150 -26.49 -4.31 -23.17
N ILE A 151 -26.84 -5.58 -23.45
CA ILE A 151 -25.90 -6.70 -23.49
C ILE A 151 -24.81 -6.46 -24.55
N LEU A 152 -25.18 -5.97 -25.74
CA LEU A 152 -24.19 -5.60 -26.76
C LEU A 152 -23.28 -4.45 -26.29
N ALA A 153 -23.81 -3.46 -25.56
CA ALA A 153 -23.01 -2.36 -25.02
C ALA A 153 -22.00 -2.85 -23.98
N GLU A 154 -22.39 -3.75 -23.09
CA GLU A 154 -21.51 -4.38 -22.08
C GLU A 154 -20.46 -5.29 -22.72
N MET A 155 -20.83 -6.12 -23.70
CA MET A 155 -19.89 -6.97 -24.45
C MET A 155 -18.83 -6.14 -25.19
N ASN A 156 -19.21 -5.00 -25.76
CA ASN A 156 -18.28 -4.06 -26.37
C ASN A 156 -17.46 -3.26 -25.34
N PHE A 157 -17.95 -3.05 -24.12
CA PHE A 157 -17.25 -2.31 -23.07
C PHE A 157 -16.21 -3.15 -22.34
N TYR A 158 -16.65 -4.26 -21.72
CA TYR A 158 -15.81 -5.12 -20.88
C TYR A 158 -15.05 -6.18 -21.68
N GLY A 159 -15.51 -6.53 -22.89
CA GLY A 159 -14.93 -7.63 -23.66
C GLY A 159 -15.35 -9.02 -23.18
N ASN A 160 -16.49 -9.10 -22.48
CA ASN A 160 -17.04 -10.34 -21.92
C ASN A 160 -17.18 -11.44 -22.99
N PHE A 161 -17.09 -12.70 -22.57
CA PHE A 161 -17.15 -13.87 -23.46
C PHE A 161 -16.08 -13.90 -24.57
N THR A 162 -14.92 -13.26 -24.35
CA THR A 162 -13.85 -13.02 -25.36
C THR A 162 -14.27 -12.17 -26.57
N HIS A 163 -15.33 -11.35 -26.42
CA HIS A 163 -15.68 -10.33 -27.39
C HIS A 163 -14.60 -9.22 -27.45
N PRO A 164 -14.25 -8.67 -28.63
CA PRO A 164 -13.31 -7.55 -28.70
C PRO A 164 -13.89 -6.28 -28.04
N ARG A 165 -13.05 -5.55 -27.29
CA ARG A 165 -13.40 -4.24 -26.73
C ARG A 165 -13.52 -3.20 -27.84
N ASN A 166 -14.60 -2.43 -27.82
CA ASN A 166 -14.85 -1.30 -28.73
C ASN A 166 -15.67 -0.24 -27.99
N TYR A 167 -14.98 0.68 -27.32
CA TYR A 167 -15.59 1.76 -26.56
C TYR A 167 -16.47 2.69 -27.43
N SER A 168 -16.16 2.88 -28.71
CA SER A 168 -16.96 3.74 -29.61
C SER A 168 -18.34 3.14 -29.90
N GLU A 169 -18.40 1.85 -30.21
CA GLU A 169 -19.69 1.15 -30.39
C GLU A 169 -20.45 0.98 -29.07
N SER A 170 -19.74 0.70 -27.98
CA SER A 170 -20.33 0.66 -26.64
C SER A 170 -21.00 2.00 -26.27
N PHE A 171 -20.31 3.13 -26.48
CA PHE A 171 -20.87 4.46 -26.26
C PHE A 171 -22.11 4.71 -27.12
N ARG A 172 -22.06 4.35 -28.41
CA ARG A 172 -23.21 4.48 -29.32
C ARG A 172 -24.44 3.75 -28.79
N ARG A 173 -24.27 2.51 -28.30
CA ARG A 173 -25.35 1.68 -27.75
C ARG A 173 -25.85 2.17 -26.39
N TYR A 174 -24.98 2.56 -25.46
CA TYR A 174 -25.42 3.14 -24.18
C TYR A 174 -26.15 4.48 -24.39
N HIS A 175 -25.70 5.32 -25.33
CA HIS A 175 -26.37 6.58 -25.63
C HIS A 175 -27.73 6.36 -26.32
N GLU A 176 -27.81 5.41 -27.28
CA GLU A 176 -29.06 4.95 -27.88
C GLU A 176 -30.04 4.50 -26.79
N LEU A 177 -29.62 3.60 -25.89
CA LEU A 177 -30.47 3.11 -24.79
C LEU A 177 -30.93 4.25 -23.86
N ALA A 178 -30.01 5.09 -23.39
CA ALA A 178 -30.30 6.22 -22.51
C ALA A 178 -31.32 7.21 -23.12
N THR A 179 -31.36 7.36 -24.46
CA THR A 179 -32.35 8.19 -25.15
C THR A 179 -33.68 7.49 -25.43
N LEU A 180 -33.70 6.15 -25.54
CA LEU A 180 -34.90 5.38 -25.83
C LEU A 180 -35.80 5.17 -24.60
N ASN A 181 -35.22 4.81 -23.45
CA ASN A 181 -35.97 4.42 -22.25
C ASN A 181 -35.55 5.13 -20.96
N GLY A 182 -34.50 5.97 -20.99
CA GLY A 182 -34.00 6.63 -19.79
C GLY A 182 -33.34 5.69 -18.76
N ASN A 183 -32.85 4.51 -19.18
CA ASN A 183 -32.24 3.53 -18.29
C ASN A 183 -31.06 4.13 -17.48
N ALA A 184 -31.15 4.04 -16.15
CA ALA A 184 -30.18 4.63 -15.23
C ALA A 184 -28.76 4.05 -15.37
N SER A 185 -28.63 2.74 -15.57
CA SER A 185 -27.33 2.08 -15.81
C SER A 185 -26.70 2.55 -17.13
N ALA A 186 -27.49 2.72 -18.19
CA ALA A 186 -27.01 3.27 -19.45
C ALA A 186 -26.57 4.75 -19.30
N GLN A 187 -27.34 5.55 -18.58
CA GLN A 187 -26.99 6.93 -18.25
C GLN A 187 -25.72 7.02 -17.40
N HIS A 188 -25.54 6.13 -16.42
CA HIS A 188 -24.30 6.01 -15.64
C HIS A 188 -23.08 5.78 -16.55
N MET A 189 -23.17 4.81 -17.47
CA MET A 189 -22.07 4.52 -18.40
C MET A 189 -21.80 5.68 -19.37
N VAL A 190 -22.84 6.33 -19.90
CA VAL A 190 -22.68 7.55 -20.71
C VAL A 190 -21.99 8.67 -19.91
N GLY A 191 -22.38 8.88 -18.65
CA GLY A 191 -21.75 9.83 -17.72
C GLY A 191 -20.26 9.53 -17.51
N PHE A 192 -19.94 8.27 -17.19
CA PHE A 192 -18.58 7.79 -16.99
C PHE A 192 -17.69 7.98 -18.22
N MET A 193 -18.22 7.68 -19.42
CA MET A 193 -17.48 7.86 -20.67
C MET A 193 -17.24 9.33 -21.00
N TYR A 194 -18.18 10.23 -20.69
CA TYR A 194 -17.95 11.68 -20.76
C TYR A 194 -16.98 12.19 -19.68
N ALA A 195 -16.94 11.58 -18.49
CA ALA A 195 -16.04 11.95 -17.39
C ALA A 195 -14.58 11.61 -17.69
N THR A 196 -14.34 10.45 -18.30
CA THR A 196 -13.00 9.87 -18.48
C THR A 196 -12.46 10.03 -19.90
N GLY A 197 -13.31 10.07 -20.92
CA GLY A 197 -12.88 10.02 -22.33
C GLY A 197 -12.28 8.67 -22.74
N ILE A 198 -12.60 7.59 -22.01
CA ILE A 198 -12.05 6.25 -22.18
C ILE A 198 -12.05 5.77 -23.64
N GLY A 199 -10.95 5.14 -24.06
CA GLY A 199 -10.80 4.57 -25.41
C GLY A 199 -10.69 5.60 -26.53
N GLY A 200 -10.68 6.91 -26.22
CA GLY A 200 -10.87 7.97 -27.21
C GLY A 200 -12.26 7.97 -27.85
N ALA A 201 -13.21 7.18 -27.34
CA ALA A 201 -14.55 7.03 -27.90
C ALA A 201 -15.35 8.35 -27.89
N VAL A 202 -15.09 9.19 -26.89
CA VAL A 202 -15.78 10.47 -26.68
C VAL A 202 -14.78 11.49 -26.15
N LYS A 203 -14.92 12.76 -26.59
CA LYS A 203 -14.16 13.86 -25.99
C LYS A 203 -14.66 14.12 -24.57
N GLN A 204 -13.74 14.18 -23.61
CA GLN A 204 -14.04 14.46 -22.21
C GLN A 204 -14.90 15.73 -22.08
N ASN A 205 -16.00 15.65 -21.33
CA ASN A 205 -16.90 16.77 -21.08
C ASN A 205 -17.55 16.62 -19.70
N GLN A 206 -16.98 17.29 -18.70
CA GLN A 206 -17.43 17.15 -17.31
C GLN A 206 -18.85 17.67 -17.07
N ALA A 207 -19.32 18.66 -17.84
CA ALA A 207 -20.69 19.18 -17.72
C ALA A 207 -21.74 18.17 -18.23
N LYS A 208 -21.44 17.44 -19.31
CA LYS A 208 -22.27 16.30 -19.74
C LYS A 208 -22.17 15.14 -18.78
N ALA A 209 -20.97 14.85 -18.26
CA ALA A 209 -20.76 13.77 -17.30
C ALA A 209 -21.63 13.93 -16.05
N ILE A 210 -21.61 15.10 -15.41
CA ILE A 210 -22.44 15.35 -14.23
C ILE A 210 -23.93 15.31 -14.56
N LEU A 211 -24.36 15.85 -15.71
CA LEU A 211 -25.77 15.78 -16.13
C LEU A 211 -26.27 14.33 -16.24
N TYR A 212 -25.52 13.45 -16.92
CA TYR A 212 -25.91 12.05 -17.06
C TYR A 212 -25.83 11.27 -15.73
N HIS A 213 -24.85 11.57 -14.87
CA HIS A 213 -24.82 10.99 -13.52
C HIS A 213 -25.96 11.49 -12.63
N THR A 214 -26.40 12.75 -12.76
CA THR A 214 -27.56 13.26 -12.01
C THR A 214 -28.85 12.57 -12.46
N LEU A 215 -29.05 12.40 -13.77
CA LEU A 215 -30.17 11.64 -14.32
C LEU A 215 -30.16 10.17 -13.84
N ALA A 216 -29.01 9.51 -13.88
CA ALA A 216 -28.84 8.14 -13.39
C ALA A 216 -29.07 8.02 -11.87
N ALA A 217 -28.61 9.02 -11.11
CA ALA A 217 -28.81 9.09 -9.66
C ALA A 217 -30.30 9.23 -9.32
N GLU A 218 -31.06 10.08 -10.03
CA GLU A 218 -32.51 10.15 -9.87
C GLU A 218 -33.22 8.88 -10.34
N GLY A 219 -32.70 8.21 -11.37
CA GLY A 219 -33.09 6.85 -11.75
C GLY A 219 -32.71 5.75 -10.74
N GLY A 220 -32.00 6.08 -9.66
CA GLY A 220 -31.69 5.18 -8.55
C GLY A 220 -30.37 4.39 -8.67
N ASP A 221 -29.54 4.62 -9.69
CA ASP A 221 -28.24 3.96 -9.83
C ASP A 221 -27.28 4.41 -8.71
N ILE A 222 -26.90 3.44 -7.87
CA ILE A 222 -26.11 3.65 -6.63
C ILE A 222 -24.76 4.30 -6.95
N ARG A 223 -24.12 3.87 -8.04
CA ARG A 223 -22.79 4.34 -8.46
C ARG A 223 -22.84 5.82 -8.84
N SER A 224 -23.89 6.25 -9.53
CA SER A 224 -24.10 7.65 -9.90
C SER A 224 -24.54 8.50 -8.72
N GLU A 225 -25.37 7.98 -7.81
CA GLU A 225 -25.64 8.67 -6.53
C GLU A 225 -24.33 8.96 -5.77
N MET A 226 -23.43 7.98 -5.64
CA MET A 226 -22.09 8.20 -5.04
C MET A 226 -21.24 9.20 -5.84
N THR A 227 -21.21 9.09 -7.17
CA THR A 227 -20.43 9.99 -8.05
C THR A 227 -20.90 11.45 -7.93
N VAL A 228 -22.21 11.71 -7.93
CA VAL A 228 -22.78 13.05 -7.74
C VAL A 228 -22.50 13.55 -6.33
N ALA A 229 -22.65 12.71 -5.31
CA ALA A 229 -22.37 13.08 -3.93
C ALA A 229 -20.91 13.49 -3.72
N TYR A 230 -19.96 12.68 -4.22
CA TYR A 230 -18.53 12.97 -4.14
C TYR A 230 -18.13 14.23 -4.90
N ARG A 231 -18.64 14.41 -6.13
CA ARG A 231 -18.36 15.60 -6.95
C ARG A 231 -18.86 16.88 -6.29
N SER A 232 -20.09 16.86 -5.76
CA SER A 232 -20.72 18.00 -5.07
C SER A 232 -20.06 18.30 -3.72
N PHE A 233 -19.58 17.28 -3.01
CA PHE A 233 -18.83 17.45 -1.75
C PHE A 233 -17.43 18.05 -1.99
N SER A 234 -16.67 17.49 -2.94
CA SER A 234 -15.29 17.90 -3.22
C SER A 234 -15.20 19.18 -4.04
N GLY A 235 -16.21 19.50 -4.86
CA GLY A 235 -16.23 20.64 -5.78
C GLY A 235 -15.69 20.31 -7.18
N ILE A 236 -15.86 19.06 -7.64
CA ILE A 236 -15.33 18.59 -8.92
C ILE A 236 -16.37 18.82 -10.01
N ALA A 237 -16.06 19.70 -10.96
CA ALA A 237 -16.94 20.14 -12.06
C ALA A 237 -18.29 20.74 -11.63
N THR A 238 -18.47 20.99 -10.35
CA THR A 238 -19.66 21.54 -9.68
C THR A 238 -19.19 22.43 -8.52
N PRO A 239 -19.94 23.48 -8.13
CA PRO A 239 -19.65 24.20 -6.91
C PRO A 239 -19.84 23.29 -5.69
N ARG A 240 -19.09 23.53 -4.60
CA ARG A 240 -19.25 22.74 -3.37
C ARG A 240 -20.64 22.93 -2.77
N ASN A 241 -21.38 21.83 -2.62
CA ASN A 241 -22.74 21.81 -2.07
C ASN A 241 -22.90 20.64 -1.09
N CYS A 242 -22.90 20.94 0.21
CA CYS A 242 -22.99 19.90 1.25
C CYS A 242 -24.38 19.26 1.36
N GLU A 243 -25.48 20.01 1.12
CA GLU A 243 -26.84 19.46 1.28
C GLU A 243 -27.17 18.49 0.13
N GLU A 244 -26.72 18.77 -1.09
CA GLU A 244 -26.80 17.86 -2.24
C GLU A 244 -25.94 16.60 -2.05
N ALA A 245 -24.71 16.77 -1.53
CA ALA A 245 -23.88 15.63 -1.15
C ALA A 245 -24.54 14.75 -0.07
N VAL A 246 -25.15 15.36 0.95
CA VAL A 246 -25.91 14.63 1.99
C VAL A 246 -27.11 13.91 1.38
N HIS A 247 -27.89 14.55 0.50
CA HIS A 247 -29.06 13.94 -0.15
C HIS A 247 -28.70 12.62 -0.86
N HIS A 248 -27.66 12.65 -1.70
CA HIS A 248 -27.27 11.45 -2.46
C HIS A 248 -26.50 10.43 -1.61
N TYR A 249 -25.58 10.84 -0.72
CA TYR A 249 -24.92 9.89 0.19
C TYR A 249 -25.91 9.23 1.15
N LYS A 250 -26.95 9.94 1.61
CA LYS A 250 -28.02 9.38 2.44
C LYS A 250 -28.80 8.29 1.69
N ARG A 251 -29.23 8.55 0.44
CA ARG A 251 -29.90 7.53 -0.40
C ARG A 251 -29.08 6.25 -0.56
N VAL A 252 -27.76 6.37 -0.73
CA VAL A 252 -26.85 5.22 -0.79
C VAL A 252 -26.71 4.53 0.58
N ALA A 253 -26.57 5.30 1.65
CA ALA A 253 -26.48 4.78 3.02
C ALA A 253 -27.76 4.05 3.44
N ASP A 254 -28.94 4.55 3.08
CA ASP A 254 -30.23 3.89 3.31
C ASP A 254 -30.29 2.53 2.60
N LYS A 255 -29.84 2.46 1.33
CA LYS A 255 -29.71 1.20 0.58
C LYS A 255 -28.70 0.25 1.22
N ALA A 256 -27.55 0.75 1.69
CA ALA A 256 -26.53 -0.02 2.39
C ALA A 256 -27.05 -0.64 3.70
N ILE A 257 -27.76 0.16 4.51
CA ILE A 257 -28.37 -0.29 5.76
C ILE A 257 -29.54 -1.25 5.50
N ALA A 258 -30.35 -1.01 4.47
CA ALA A 258 -31.41 -1.92 4.05
C ALA A 258 -30.84 -3.29 3.63
N TYR A 259 -29.83 -3.31 2.77
CA TYR A 259 -29.11 -4.54 2.39
C TYR A 259 -28.52 -5.24 3.61
N MET A 260 -27.74 -4.53 4.43
CA MET A 260 -27.15 -5.11 5.63
C MET A 260 -28.22 -5.69 6.58
N ARG A 261 -29.42 -5.07 6.69
CA ARG A 261 -30.54 -5.56 7.52
C ARG A 261 -31.34 -6.69 6.88
N SER A 262 -31.37 -6.84 5.55
CA SER A 262 -32.08 -7.94 4.86
C SER A 262 -31.37 -9.29 4.98
N GLY A 263 -30.13 -9.31 5.45
CA GLY A 263 -29.38 -10.54 5.68
C GLY A 263 -29.91 -11.44 6.81
N PRO A 264 -29.33 -12.64 6.98
CA PRO A 264 -29.70 -13.59 8.04
C PRO A 264 -29.49 -12.96 9.43
N PRO A 265 -30.07 -13.52 10.52
CA PRO A 265 -30.06 -12.91 11.84
C PRO A 265 -28.67 -12.37 12.25
N GLY A 266 -28.62 -11.05 12.52
CA GLY A 266 -27.37 -10.30 12.74
C GLY A 266 -26.85 -9.53 11.51
N GLY A 267 -27.57 -9.59 10.38
CA GLY A 267 -27.29 -8.82 9.15
C GLY A 267 -26.34 -9.51 8.16
N HIS A 268 -26.20 -8.98 6.94
CA HIS A 268 -25.12 -9.41 6.04
C HIS A 268 -23.76 -8.99 6.61
N LEU A 269 -22.75 -9.84 6.40
CA LEU A 269 -21.36 -9.45 6.65
C LEU A 269 -20.91 -8.59 5.48
N LEU A 270 -20.59 -7.32 5.75
CA LEU A 270 -20.02 -6.42 4.76
C LEU A 270 -18.50 -6.65 4.73
N ILE A 271 -18.08 -7.44 3.74
CA ILE A 271 -16.67 -7.79 3.52
C ILE A 271 -16.01 -6.63 2.76
N ARG A 272 -14.80 -6.27 3.20
CA ARG A 272 -13.96 -5.28 2.52
C ARG A 272 -13.06 -5.98 1.52
N GLU A 273 -13.28 -5.73 0.24
CA GLU A 273 -12.46 -6.20 -0.88
C GLU A 273 -11.53 -5.09 -1.41
N SER A 274 -11.75 -3.82 -1.03
CA SER A 274 -10.84 -2.73 -1.35
C SER A 274 -9.48 -2.85 -0.65
N TYR A 275 -8.41 -2.86 -1.45
CA TYR A 275 -7.03 -2.65 -1.01
C TYR A 275 -6.24 -1.92 -2.11
N ARG A 276 -5.14 -1.28 -1.72
CA ARG A 276 -4.28 -0.55 -2.66
C ARG A 276 -3.27 -1.53 -3.26
N TYR A 277 -3.18 -1.60 -4.58
CA TYR A 277 -2.31 -2.54 -5.29
C TYR A 277 -0.83 -2.29 -4.98
N ALA A 278 -0.43 -1.02 -4.86
CA ALA A 278 0.90 -0.65 -4.43
C ALA A 278 1.27 -1.28 -3.07
N ASP A 279 0.36 -1.34 -2.10
CA ASP A 279 0.64 -1.85 -0.74
C ASP A 279 0.93 -3.37 -0.71
N GLU A 280 0.64 -4.13 -1.77
CA GLU A 280 1.08 -5.54 -1.91
C GLU A 280 2.52 -5.67 -2.43
N GLU A 281 3.05 -4.60 -3.05
CA GLU A 281 4.39 -4.51 -3.65
C GLU A 281 5.34 -3.63 -2.79
N GLY A 282 4.97 -3.38 -1.53
CA GLY A 282 5.73 -2.54 -0.59
C GLY A 282 5.37 -1.06 -0.61
N GLY A 283 4.29 -0.69 -1.29
CA GLY A 283 3.86 0.69 -1.49
C GLY A 283 4.44 1.33 -2.75
N VAL A 284 4.07 2.58 -3.03
CA VAL A 284 4.30 3.23 -4.34
C VAL A 284 5.78 3.50 -4.67
N TYR A 285 6.65 3.47 -3.64
CA TYR A 285 8.10 3.61 -3.75
C TYR A 285 8.84 2.31 -3.44
N GLY A 286 8.11 1.21 -3.18
CA GLY A 286 8.64 -0.06 -2.68
C GLY A 286 8.84 -0.10 -1.16
N ASP A 287 9.19 -1.29 -0.67
CA ASP A 287 9.37 -1.61 0.75
C ASP A 287 10.34 -0.63 1.45
N GLY A 288 9.92 -0.12 2.60
CA GLY A 288 10.71 0.75 3.47
C GLY A 288 10.87 2.22 3.02
N ALA A 289 10.53 2.52 1.76
CA ALA A 289 10.46 3.90 1.27
C ALA A 289 9.04 4.49 1.38
N SER A 290 8.02 3.66 1.15
CA SER A 290 6.61 4.08 1.16
C SER A 290 6.05 4.18 2.59
N VAL A 291 5.11 5.09 2.84
CA VAL A 291 4.50 5.24 4.18
C VAL A 291 3.63 4.04 4.56
N SER A 292 3.14 3.26 3.58
CA SER A 292 2.46 1.99 3.83
C SER A 292 3.38 0.82 4.24
N SER A 293 4.70 0.94 4.07
CA SER A 293 5.68 -0.11 4.38
C SER A 293 6.81 0.32 5.33
N SER A 294 6.88 1.59 5.72
CA SER A 294 7.95 2.18 6.55
C SER A 294 7.50 2.58 7.97
N GLY A 295 8.47 2.83 8.86
CA GLY A 295 8.20 3.44 10.17
C GLY A 295 7.30 2.56 11.06
N PRO A 296 6.32 3.14 11.78
CA PRO A 296 5.34 2.39 12.58
C PRO A 296 4.33 1.57 11.77
N ASN A 297 4.16 1.87 10.47
CA ASN A 297 3.24 1.16 9.57
C ASN A 297 3.91 -0.07 8.93
N ALA A 298 5.24 -0.11 8.91
CA ALA A 298 6.01 -1.28 8.52
C ALA A 298 5.54 -2.52 9.28
N ARG A 299 5.45 -3.66 8.58
CA ARG A 299 5.12 -4.96 9.20
C ARG A 299 6.32 -5.50 9.99
N ARG A 300 6.62 -4.87 11.14
CA ARG A 300 7.75 -5.24 12.00
C ARG A 300 7.50 -6.59 12.68
N GLY A 301 8.17 -7.63 12.20
CA GLY A 301 8.25 -8.92 12.87
C GLY A 301 9.18 -8.87 14.10
N SER A 302 8.79 -9.54 15.17
CA SER A 302 9.71 -9.98 16.21
C SER A 302 10.65 -11.06 15.63
N PRO A 303 11.84 -11.32 16.21
CA PRO A 303 12.72 -12.41 15.74
C PRO A 303 12.06 -13.80 15.66
N ASN A 304 10.93 -14.01 16.35
CA ASN A 304 10.13 -15.23 16.32
C ASN A 304 8.84 -15.14 15.45
N SER A 305 8.67 -14.13 14.58
CA SER A 305 7.44 -13.94 13.78
C SER A 305 7.65 -13.39 12.36
N ASP A 306 7.53 -14.28 11.37
CA ASP A 306 6.73 -14.11 10.13
C ASP A 306 6.96 -12.88 9.21
N LEU A 307 8.21 -12.42 9.06
CA LEU A 307 8.56 -11.23 8.27
C LEU A 307 8.33 -11.34 6.73
N TYR A 308 7.97 -12.50 6.20
CA TYR A 308 7.72 -12.70 4.76
C TYR A 308 6.29 -13.12 4.41
N SER A 309 5.37 -13.11 5.38
CA SER A 309 4.04 -13.67 5.16
C SER A 309 3.14 -12.77 4.30
N SER A 310 2.89 -13.24 3.06
CA SER A 310 1.62 -12.97 2.40
C SER A 310 0.48 -13.52 3.27
N LEU A 311 -0.76 -13.13 2.97
CA LEU A 311 -1.93 -13.68 3.68
C LEU A 311 -1.93 -15.22 3.67
N ASP A 312 -1.38 -15.83 2.62
CA ASP A 312 -1.36 -17.27 2.43
C ASP A 312 -0.26 -17.96 3.27
N ASP A 313 0.91 -17.36 3.47
CA ASP A 313 1.92 -17.91 4.38
C ASP A 313 1.52 -17.74 5.85
N LEU A 314 0.74 -16.70 6.19
CA LEU A 314 0.12 -16.57 7.52
C LEU A 314 -0.91 -17.68 7.75
N VAL A 315 -1.73 -18.01 6.74
CA VAL A 315 -2.63 -19.18 6.78
C VAL A 315 -1.83 -20.47 6.98
N GLU A 316 -0.72 -20.65 6.26
CA GLU A 316 0.14 -21.83 6.39
C GLU A 316 0.78 -21.93 7.79
N TYR A 317 1.35 -20.84 8.31
CA TYR A 317 1.90 -20.77 9.66
C TYR A 317 0.84 -21.11 10.71
N LEU A 318 -0.33 -20.47 10.64
CA LEU A 318 -1.42 -20.72 11.58
C LEU A 318 -1.94 -22.16 11.49
N ASP A 319 -1.99 -22.77 10.31
CA ASP A 319 -2.37 -24.18 10.15
C ASP A 319 -1.30 -25.14 10.68
N LEU A 320 -0.01 -24.79 10.54
CA LEU A 320 1.11 -25.54 11.12
C LEU A 320 1.10 -25.48 12.66
N GLN A 321 0.87 -24.31 13.25
CA GLN A 321 0.73 -24.16 14.71
C GLN A 321 -0.58 -24.81 15.23
N ALA A 322 -1.68 -24.74 14.47
CA ALA A 322 -2.91 -25.46 14.78
C ALA A 322 -2.72 -26.99 14.73
N LYS A 323 -1.94 -27.52 13.77
CA LYS A 323 -1.55 -28.93 13.70
C LYS A 323 -0.67 -29.37 14.88
N LYS A 324 0.19 -28.50 15.41
CA LYS A 324 0.93 -28.72 16.66
C LYS A 324 0.04 -28.70 17.92
N GLY A 325 -1.22 -28.24 17.79
CA GLY A 325 -2.20 -28.24 18.87
C GLY A 325 -2.35 -26.91 19.61
N ASP A 326 -1.81 -25.79 19.10
CA ASP A 326 -2.05 -24.48 19.71
C ASP A 326 -3.52 -24.05 19.55
N PRO A 327 -4.27 -23.83 20.65
CA PRO A 327 -5.64 -23.32 20.57
C PRO A 327 -5.72 -21.89 20.03
N ARG A 328 -4.69 -21.05 20.20
CA ARG A 328 -4.70 -19.66 19.70
C ARG A 328 -4.62 -19.63 18.18
N ALA A 329 -3.62 -20.29 17.59
CA ALA A 329 -3.49 -20.44 16.15
C ALA A 329 -4.72 -21.11 15.53
N SER A 330 -5.23 -22.17 16.16
CA SER A 330 -6.47 -22.86 15.72
C SER A 330 -7.67 -21.92 15.67
N PHE A 331 -7.83 -21.03 16.66
CA PHE A 331 -8.92 -20.07 16.72
C PHE A 331 -8.74 -18.95 15.71
N ASN A 332 -7.52 -18.41 15.57
CA ASN A 332 -7.22 -17.36 14.62
C ASN A 332 -7.42 -17.83 13.17
N LEU A 333 -7.00 -19.06 12.84
CA LEU A 333 -7.26 -19.69 11.55
C LEU A 333 -8.75 -19.94 11.31
N ALA A 334 -9.49 -20.42 12.32
CA ALA A 334 -10.94 -20.63 12.21
C ALA A 334 -11.69 -19.32 11.95
N LYS A 335 -11.30 -18.25 12.67
CA LYS A 335 -11.82 -16.90 12.48
C LYS A 335 -11.45 -16.38 11.08
N LEU A 336 -10.20 -16.55 10.65
CA LEU A 336 -9.74 -16.11 9.34
C LEU A 336 -10.56 -16.79 8.23
N ASN A 337 -10.75 -18.11 8.27
CA ASN A 337 -11.56 -18.84 7.29
C ASN A 337 -13.06 -18.45 7.31
N TYR A 338 -13.55 -17.88 8.42
CA TYR A 338 -14.93 -17.42 8.59
C TYR A 338 -15.17 -15.98 8.11
N ASP A 339 -14.24 -15.08 8.45
CA ASP A 339 -14.26 -13.63 8.16
C ASP A 339 -13.51 -13.25 6.86
N ALA A 340 -12.82 -14.19 6.21
CA ALA A 340 -12.03 -13.95 4.99
C ALA A 340 -12.83 -13.32 3.84
N ARG A 341 -12.08 -12.66 2.94
CA ARG A 341 -12.51 -12.19 1.61
C ARG A 341 -13.38 -13.24 0.92
N ALA A 342 -14.40 -12.80 0.18
CA ALA A 342 -15.44 -13.66 -0.40
C ALA A 342 -14.86 -14.85 -1.19
N ALA A 343 -13.80 -14.61 -1.96
CA ALA A 343 -13.09 -15.61 -2.75
C ALA A 343 -12.26 -16.64 -1.95
N LYS A 344 -11.85 -16.33 -0.70
CA LYS A 344 -11.00 -17.19 0.16
C LYS A 344 -11.71 -17.78 1.39
N ARG A 345 -13.04 -17.58 1.53
CA ARG A 345 -13.82 -17.96 2.72
C ARG A 345 -14.24 -19.44 2.74
N ASP A 346 -13.71 -20.21 3.70
CA ASP A 346 -14.03 -21.64 3.91
C ASP A 346 -14.84 -21.86 5.21
N LEU A 347 -16.16 -21.80 5.09
CA LEU A 347 -17.10 -22.04 6.19
C LEU A 347 -17.05 -23.49 6.73
N PRO A 348 -17.00 -24.55 5.91
CA PRO A 348 -16.78 -25.92 6.39
C PRO A 348 -15.52 -26.08 7.26
N ALA A 349 -14.37 -25.53 6.84
CA ALA A 349 -13.12 -25.61 7.60
C ALA A 349 -13.20 -24.80 8.90
N ALA A 350 -13.73 -23.57 8.85
CA ALA A 350 -13.95 -22.74 10.04
C ALA A 350 -14.79 -23.48 11.09
N LYS A 351 -15.94 -24.05 10.68
CA LYS A 351 -16.81 -24.86 11.54
C LYS A 351 -16.07 -26.04 12.17
N LYS A 352 -15.28 -26.77 11.38
CA LYS A 352 -14.50 -27.92 11.88
C LYS A 352 -13.53 -27.48 12.98
N ARG A 353 -12.76 -26.42 12.75
CA ARG A 353 -11.79 -25.87 13.72
C ARG A 353 -12.47 -25.32 14.98
N PHE A 354 -13.55 -24.54 14.87
CA PHE A 354 -14.31 -24.08 16.04
C PHE A 354 -14.88 -25.24 16.87
N LEU A 355 -15.30 -26.33 16.23
CA LEU A 355 -15.82 -27.52 16.90
C LEU A 355 -14.70 -28.38 17.53
N GLU A 356 -13.48 -28.37 16.98
CA GLU A 356 -12.27 -28.89 17.63
C GLU A 356 -11.95 -28.10 18.92
N LEU A 357 -11.97 -26.76 18.84
CA LEU A 357 -11.78 -25.85 19.98
C LEU A 357 -12.81 -26.06 21.09
N ALA A 358 -14.10 -26.08 20.75
CA ALA A 358 -15.17 -26.33 21.72
C ALA A 358 -15.02 -27.70 22.40
N ARG A 359 -14.54 -28.73 21.68
CA ARG A 359 -14.29 -30.07 22.22
C ARG A 359 -13.07 -30.15 23.15
N MET A 360 -12.20 -29.15 23.19
CA MET A 360 -11.12 -29.10 24.18
C MET A 360 -11.65 -28.82 25.59
N TYR A 361 -12.78 -28.12 25.72
CA TYR A 361 -13.41 -27.80 27.01
C TYR A 361 -14.68 -28.62 27.30
N TRP A 362 -15.62 -28.75 26.34
CA TRP A 362 -16.86 -29.55 26.53
C TRP A 362 -16.74 -30.97 25.94
N THR A 363 -17.31 -31.96 26.62
CA THR A 363 -17.51 -33.31 26.08
C THR A 363 -18.71 -33.36 25.10
N LYS A 364 -18.88 -34.48 24.39
CA LYS A 364 -20.06 -34.70 23.52
C LYS A 364 -21.38 -34.59 24.31
N ASP A 365 -21.37 -35.01 25.57
CA ASP A 365 -22.52 -34.98 26.48
C ASP A 365 -22.74 -33.59 27.11
N GLY A 366 -21.91 -32.60 26.77
CA GLY A 366 -22.00 -31.22 27.24
C GLY A 366 -21.40 -30.95 28.61
N LYS A 367 -20.77 -31.93 29.27
CA LYS A 367 -20.05 -31.72 30.53
C LYS A 367 -18.72 -31.01 30.28
N THR A 368 -18.28 -30.18 31.21
CA THR A 368 -16.96 -29.55 31.18
C THR A 368 -15.87 -30.58 31.54
N LYS A 369 -14.68 -30.41 30.98
CA LYS A 369 -13.49 -31.19 31.34
C LYS A 369 -12.76 -30.52 32.51
N PRO A 370 -12.35 -31.27 33.55
CA PRO A 370 -11.50 -30.73 34.61
C PRO A 370 -10.09 -30.41 34.09
N ASN A 371 -9.39 -29.49 34.77
CA ASN A 371 -7.99 -29.11 34.54
C ASN A 371 -7.67 -28.59 33.12
N VAL A 372 -8.56 -27.77 32.54
CA VAL A 372 -8.31 -27.06 31.27
C VAL A 372 -7.69 -25.68 31.54
N SER A 373 -6.76 -25.23 30.69
CA SER A 373 -6.17 -23.89 30.80
C SER A 373 -7.20 -22.77 30.57
N LEU A 374 -7.08 -21.68 31.33
CA LEU A 374 -7.92 -20.47 31.23
C LEU A 374 -7.90 -19.86 29.81
N THR A 375 -6.79 -19.96 29.07
CA THR A 375 -6.74 -19.53 27.66
C THR A 375 -7.62 -20.40 26.77
N THR A 376 -7.58 -21.72 26.95
CA THR A 376 -8.40 -22.68 26.20
C THR A 376 -9.88 -22.53 26.55
N GLU A 377 -10.22 -22.26 27.81
CA GLU A 377 -11.58 -21.96 28.26
C GLU A 377 -12.14 -20.69 27.58
N LYS A 378 -11.40 -19.57 27.63
CA LYS A 378 -11.79 -18.32 26.94
C LYS A 378 -11.91 -18.48 25.42
N LEU A 379 -11.05 -19.28 24.79
CA LEU A 379 -11.11 -19.56 23.35
C LEU A 379 -12.26 -20.51 22.99
N ALA A 380 -12.58 -21.49 23.86
CA ALA A 380 -13.74 -22.35 23.70
C ALA A 380 -15.06 -21.56 23.83
N ALA A 381 -15.14 -20.60 24.78
CA ALA A 381 -16.26 -19.66 24.91
C ALA A 381 -16.50 -18.87 23.62
N LYS A 382 -15.45 -18.25 23.07
CA LYS A 382 -15.51 -17.55 21.78
C LYS A 382 -15.92 -18.48 20.65
N ALA A 383 -15.33 -19.67 20.55
CA ALA A 383 -15.67 -20.66 19.53
C ALA A 383 -17.13 -21.13 19.63
N ALA A 384 -17.70 -21.24 20.84
CA ALA A 384 -19.13 -21.49 21.05
C ALA A 384 -19.99 -20.33 20.52
N GLY A 385 -19.57 -19.07 20.72
CA GLY A 385 -20.21 -17.89 20.11
C GLY A 385 -20.23 -17.95 18.58
N TYR A 386 -19.10 -18.25 17.93
CA TYR A 386 -19.05 -18.41 16.46
C TYR A 386 -19.88 -19.61 15.98
N LEU A 387 -19.80 -20.77 16.63
CA LEU A 387 -20.65 -21.93 16.29
C LEU A 387 -22.13 -21.58 16.41
N GLY A 388 -22.54 -20.98 17.52
CA GLY A 388 -23.91 -20.51 17.73
C GLY A 388 -24.35 -19.55 16.62
N ARG A 389 -23.49 -18.60 16.22
CA ARG A 389 -23.74 -17.68 15.11
C ARG A 389 -23.92 -18.42 13.77
N MET A 390 -23.10 -19.43 13.47
CA MET A 390 -23.25 -20.26 12.27
C MET A 390 -24.58 -21.03 12.25
N PHE A 391 -24.96 -21.65 13.38
CA PHE A 391 -26.26 -22.33 13.53
C PHE A 391 -27.46 -21.36 13.45
N LEU A 392 -27.34 -20.16 14.02
CA LEU A 392 -28.37 -19.10 14.00
C LEU A 392 -28.61 -18.57 12.58
N ARG A 393 -27.56 -18.51 11.74
CA ARG A 393 -27.59 -17.91 10.40
C ARG A 393 -27.74 -18.92 9.26
N GLY A 394 -27.44 -20.19 9.50
CA GLY A 394 -27.35 -21.21 8.43
C GLY A 394 -26.10 -21.09 7.55
N GLU A 395 -25.01 -20.52 8.09
CA GLU A 395 -23.78 -20.28 7.31
C GLU A 395 -22.94 -21.56 7.22
N GLY A 396 -22.85 -22.13 6.01
CA GLY A 396 -22.13 -23.39 5.75
C GLY A 396 -22.83 -24.65 6.30
N MET A 397 -24.08 -24.54 6.75
CA MET A 397 -24.87 -25.65 7.31
C MET A 397 -26.36 -25.30 7.48
N PRO A 398 -27.25 -26.29 7.67
CA PRO A 398 -28.66 -26.01 7.99
C PRO A 398 -28.83 -25.17 9.26
N GLN A 399 -29.74 -24.21 9.21
CA GLN A 399 -30.09 -23.34 10.34
C GLN A 399 -30.76 -24.13 11.46
N SER A 400 -30.42 -23.83 12.72
CA SER A 400 -31.06 -24.42 13.90
C SER A 400 -30.98 -23.48 15.11
N PHE A 401 -32.11 -22.86 15.46
CA PHE A 401 -32.20 -21.96 16.61
C PHE A 401 -31.98 -22.67 17.94
N GLU A 402 -32.45 -23.92 18.08
CA GLU A 402 -32.25 -24.70 19.30
C GLU A 402 -30.77 -25.01 19.56
N ILE A 403 -30.04 -25.47 18.53
CA ILE A 403 -28.61 -25.75 18.69
C ILE A 403 -27.83 -24.44 18.89
N ALA A 404 -28.18 -23.36 18.18
CA ALA A 404 -27.61 -22.03 18.41
C ALA A 404 -27.77 -21.59 19.89
N ARG A 405 -28.99 -21.71 20.45
CA ARG A 405 -29.30 -21.39 21.85
C ARG A 405 -28.43 -22.18 22.83
N THR A 406 -28.20 -23.48 22.59
CA THR A 406 -27.33 -24.29 23.46
C THR A 406 -25.87 -23.86 23.44
N TRP A 407 -25.35 -23.45 22.28
CA TRP A 407 -23.99 -22.91 22.18
C TRP A 407 -23.87 -21.52 22.80
N PHE A 408 -24.84 -20.63 22.58
CA PHE A 408 -24.83 -19.31 23.20
C PHE A 408 -24.93 -19.38 24.73
N LYS A 409 -25.76 -20.27 25.31
CA LYS A 409 -25.79 -20.47 26.77
C LYS A 409 -24.41 -20.83 27.34
N ARG A 410 -23.71 -21.78 26.71
CA ARG A 410 -22.34 -22.17 27.07
C ARG A 410 -21.33 -21.01 26.97
N GLY A 411 -21.47 -20.14 25.98
CA GLY A 411 -20.65 -18.94 25.85
C GLY A 411 -20.98 -17.89 26.93
N VAL A 412 -22.26 -17.68 27.21
CA VAL A 412 -22.75 -16.75 28.25
C VAL A 412 -22.32 -17.19 29.66
N GLU A 413 -22.33 -18.49 29.95
CA GLU A 413 -21.81 -19.07 31.21
C GLU A 413 -20.32 -18.73 31.44
N LEU A 414 -19.55 -18.52 30.37
CA LEU A 414 -18.14 -18.11 30.39
C LEU A 414 -17.93 -16.62 30.06
N GLY A 415 -19.01 -15.83 30.00
CA GLY A 415 -18.98 -14.39 29.78
C GLY A 415 -18.72 -13.93 28.33
N ASP A 416 -18.81 -14.78 27.31
CA ASP A 416 -18.51 -14.38 25.92
C ASP A 416 -19.50 -13.33 25.36
N ALA A 417 -18.98 -12.14 25.04
CA ALA A 417 -19.76 -11.01 24.52
C ALA A 417 -20.55 -11.32 23.24
N LEU A 418 -19.98 -12.11 22.31
CA LEU A 418 -20.67 -12.48 21.07
C LEU A 418 -21.89 -13.37 21.36
N SER A 419 -21.75 -14.29 22.32
CA SER A 419 -22.82 -15.17 22.78
C SER A 419 -23.91 -14.43 23.54
N GLN A 420 -23.53 -13.48 24.42
CA GLN A 420 -24.47 -12.59 25.10
C GLN A 420 -25.28 -11.77 24.07
N TYR A 421 -24.62 -11.05 23.18
CA TYR A 421 -25.27 -10.29 22.10
C TYR A 421 -26.19 -11.16 21.24
N SER A 422 -25.73 -12.34 20.84
CA SER A 422 -26.51 -13.23 19.97
C SER A 422 -27.73 -13.82 20.68
N LEU A 423 -27.63 -14.11 21.98
CA LEU A 423 -28.77 -14.55 22.79
C LEU A 423 -29.76 -13.41 23.02
N GLY A 424 -29.27 -12.18 23.27
CA GLY A 424 -30.11 -10.97 23.32
C GLY A 424 -30.85 -10.73 22.00
N LEU A 425 -30.19 -10.93 20.85
CA LEU A 425 -30.81 -10.86 19.53
C LEU A 425 -31.90 -11.94 19.33
N MET A 426 -31.72 -13.14 19.88
CA MET A 426 -32.75 -14.19 19.85
C MET A 426 -33.98 -13.78 20.67
N TYR A 427 -33.81 -13.23 21.87
CA TYR A 427 -34.93 -12.72 22.67
C TYR A 427 -35.61 -11.49 22.05
N LEU A 428 -34.85 -10.57 21.45
CA LEU A 428 -35.41 -9.38 20.78
C LEU A 428 -36.31 -9.76 19.58
N LYS A 429 -35.90 -10.77 18.80
CA LYS A 429 -36.59 -11.20 17.57
C LYS A 429 -37.47 -12.45 17.71
N GLY A 430 -37.57 -13.05 18.90
CA GLY A 430 -38.34 -14.28 19.14
C GLY A 430 -37.79 -15.53 18.42
N LEU A 431 -36.47 -15.61 18.19
CA LEU A 431 -35.84 -16.70 17.41
C LEU A 431 -35.60 -17.93 18.29
N GLY A 432 -36.49 -18.91 18.28
CA GLY A 432 -36.37 -20.13 19.12
C GLY A 432 -36.50 -19.87 20.62
N VAL A 433 -36.98 -18.69 21.01
CA VAL A 433 -37.34 -18.27 22.37
C VAL A 433 -38.55 -17.33 22.27
N PRO A 434 -39.39 -17.21 23.31
CA PRO A 434 -40.40 -16.15 23.38
C PRO A 434 -39.73 -14.77 23.29
N GLN A 435 -40.43 -13.80 22.68
CA GLN A 435 -39.92 -12.45 22.56
C GLN A 435 -39.87 -11.76 23.92
N ASP A 436 -38.72 -11.19 24.28
CA ASP A 436 -38.49 -10.49 25.55
C ASP A 436 -37.46 -9.36 25.35
N ALA A 437 -37.94 -8.12 25.26
CA ALA A 437 -37.08 -6.97 25.04
C ALA A 437 -36.25 -6.58 26.27
N VAL A 438 -36.71 -6.88 27.49
CA VAL A 438 -36.02 -6.53 28.73
C VAL A 438 -34.78 -7.43 28.90
N ARG A 439 -34.96 -8.74 28.78
CA ARG A 439 -33.82 -9.68 28.78
C ARG A 439 -32.87 -9.42 27.60
N ALA A 440 -33.38 -9.01 26.44
CA ALA A 440 -32.52 -8.61 25.34
C ALA A 440 -31.62 -7.41 25.70
N ALA A 441 -32.18 -6.38 26.34
CA ALA A 441 -31.42 -5.21 26.79
C ALA A 441 -30.34 -5.57 27.84
N GLU A 442 -30.66 -6.44 28.81
CA GLU A 442 -29.68 -6.95 29.79
C GLU A 442 -28.49 -7.65 29.10
N TYR A 443 -28.75 -8.53 28.14
CA TYR A 443 -27.71 -9.20 27.37
C TYR A 443 -26.92 -8.24 26.46
N PHE A 444 -27.55 -7.19 25.92
CA PHE A 444 -26.84 -6.16 25.17
C PHE A 444 -25.96 -5.28 26.06
N GLY A 445 -26.38 -4.98 27.29
CA GLY A 445 -25.56 -4.29 28.29
C GLY A 445 -24.28 -5.06 28.60
N ALA A 446 -24.41 -6.32 29.03
CA ALA A 446 -23.26 -7.18 29.37
C ALA A 446 -22.27 -7.38 28.20
N ALA A 447 -22.75 -7.34 26.96
CA ALA A 447 -21.91 -7.41 25.76
C ALA A 447 -21.29 -6.04 25.38
N ALA A 448 -21.99 -4.94 25.63
CA ALA A 448 -21.52 -3.57 25.38
C ALA A 448 -20.42 -3.16 26.36
N ASP A 449 -20.49 -3.63 27.62
CA ASP A 449 -19.48 -3.46 28.67
C ASP A 449 -18.16 -4.21 28.35
N GLN A 450 -18.21 -5.17 27.42
CA GLN A 450 -17.05 -5.88 26.87
C GLN A 450 -16.59 -5.32 25.52
N ASP A 451 -16.94 -4.06 25.23
CA ASP A 451 -16.58 -3.36 23.99
C ASP A 451 -17.01 -4.08 22.71
N LEU A 452 -18.17 -4.76 22.68
CA LEU A 452 -18.73 -5.25 21.43
C LEU A 452 -19.55 -4.16 20.72
N ALA A 453 -18.98 -3.51 19.69
CA ALA A 453 -19.66 -2.43 18.95
C ALA A 453 -21.06 -2.77 18.45
N VAL A 454 -21.31 -4.02 18.05
CA VAL A 454 -22.65 -4.46 17.57
C VAL A 454 -23.70 -4.40 18.70
N ALA A 455 -23.28 -4.68 19.94
CA ALA A 455 -24.13 -4.55 21.14
C ALA A 455 -24.28 -3.08 21.55
N GLN A 456 -23.19 -2.30 21.54
CA GLN A 456 -23.21 -0.85 21.79
C GLN A 456 -24.19 -0.14 20.86
N VAL A 457 -24.23 -0.47 19.56
CA VAL A 457 -25.21 0.09 18.61
C VAL A 457 -26.65 -0.30 18.96
N ARG A 458 -26.93 -1.55 19.34
CA ARG A 458 -28.30 -1.95 19.72
C ARG A 458 -28.75 -1.26 21.00
N LEU A 459 -27.85 -1.14 21.98
CA LEU A 459 -28.11 -0.43 23.23
C LEU A 459 -28.31 1.07 23.00
N GLY A 460 -27.48 1.70 22.16
CA GLY A 460 -27.64 3.10 21.75
C GLY A 460 -28.95 3.35 21.01
N ALA A 461 -29.40 2.43 20.15
CA ALA A 461 -30.70 2.52 19.49
C ALA A 461 -31.86 2.42 20.51
N LEU A 462 -31.78 1.52 21.50
CA LEU A 462 -32.78 1.43 22.57
C LEU A 462 -32.86 2.72 23.42
N PHE A 463 -31.73 3.35 23.72
CA PHE A 463 -31.71 4.65 24.42
C PHE A 463 -32.27 5.79 23.55
N LEU A 464 -31.99 5.77 22.24
CA LEU A 464 -32.54 6.74 21.29
C LEU A 464 -34.07 6.62 21.18
N ASP A 465 -34.61 5.40 21.12
CA ASP A 465 -36.05 5.12 21.10
C ASP A 465 -36.74 5.58 22.40
N GLN A 466 -36.02 5.60 23.53
CA GLN A 466 -36.48 6.14 24.83
C GLN A 466 -36.34 7.67 24.94
N GLY A 467 -35.66 8.32 23.98
CA GLY A 467 -35.41 9.77 23.98
C GLY A 467 -34.11 10.20 24.68
N ASP A 468 -33.29 9.29 25.22
CA ASP A 468 -31.96 9.64 25.75
C ASP A 468 -30.93 9.67 24.61
N VAL A 469 -30.99 10.76 23.85
CA VAL A 469 -30.07 11.08 22.77
C VAL A 469 -28.61 11.13 23.27
N THR A 470 -28.37 11.61 24.49
CA THR A 470 -27.01 11.85 24.99
C THR A 470 -26.26 10.55 25.27
N VAL A 471 -26.93 9.58 25.89
CA VAL A 471 -26.40 8.24 26.14
C VAL A 471 -26.31 7.45 24.82
N ALA A 472 -27.31 7.55 23.96
CA ALA A 472 -27.29 6.94 22.62
C ALA A 472 -26.07 7.38 21.80
N MET A 473 -25.81 8.69 21.71
CA MET A 473 -24.65 9.26 21.03
C MET A 473 -23.33 8.71 21.56
N ARG A 474 -23.17 8.59 22.89
CA ARG A 474 -21.95 8.03 23.49
C ARG A 474 -21.72 6.59 23.05
N TYR A 475 -22.75 5.75 23.02
CA TYR A 475 -22.64 4.37 22.53
C TYR A 475 -22.35 4.29 21.03
N PHE A 476 -22.94 5.17 20.22
CA PHE A 476 -22.61 5.24 18.79
C PHE A 476 -21.18 5.72 18.54
N GLU A 477 -20.67 6.70 19.31
CA GLU A 477 -19.28 7.15 19.21
C GLU A 477 -18.27 6.04 19.60
N LEU A 478 -18.57 5.24 20.63
CA LEU A 478 -17.76 4.06 20.99
C LEU A 478 -17.76 3.02 19.86
N ALA A 479 -18.93 2.68 19.31
CA ALA A 479 -19.03 1.73 18.20
C ALA A 479 -18.42 2.24 16.88
N ALA A 480 -18.44 3.57 16.66
CA ALA A 480 -17.81 4.21 15.51
C ALA A 480 -16.27 4.17 15.59
N ARG A 481 -15.67 4.24 16.79
CA ARG A 481 -14.22 4.01 16.98
C ARG A 481 -13.78 2.61 16.56
N GLN A 482 -14.65 1.61 16.73
CA GLN A 482 -14.43 0.25 16.22
C GLN A 482 -14.83 0.07 14.74
N GLY A 483 -15.28 1.14 14.09
CA GLY A 483 -15.62 1.16 12.67
C GLY A 483 -17.00 0.59 12.31
N HIS A 484 -17.92 0.40 13.26
CA HIS A 484 -19.22 -0.23 12.98
C HIS A 484 -20.14 0.64 12.12
N ILE A 485 -20.73 0.05 11.07
CA ILE A 485 -21.39 0.79 9.98
C ILE A 485 -22.71 1.44 10.44
N GLU A 486 -23.57 0.72 11.19
CA GLU A 486 -24.78 1.32 11.77
C GLU A 486 -24.47 2.46 12.75
N ALA A 487 -23.29 2.48 13.38
CA ALA A 487 -22.93 3.55 14.32
C ALA A 487 -22.73 4.88 13.56
N PHE A 488 -21.98 4.84 12.45
CA PHE A 488 -21.85 6.00 11.56
C PHE A 488 -23.19 6.43 10.98
N TYR A 489 -24.07 5.49 10.61
CA TYR A 489 -25.41 5.83 10.11
C TYR A 489 -26.25 6.59 11.15
N TYR A 490 -26.33 6.12 12.40
CA TYR A 490 -27.06 6.84 13.45
C TYR A 490 -26.43 8.20 13.76
N LEU A 491 -25.08 8.30 13.81
CA LEU A 491 -24.40 9.59 13.98
C LEU A 491 -24.67 10.55 12.80
N ALA A 492 -24.83 10.03 11.57
CA ALA A 492 -25.20 10.80 10.39
C ALA A 492 -26.63 11.35 10.49
N GLU A 493 -27.62 10.51 10.83
CA GLU A 493 -29.02 10.94 11.02
C GLU A 493 -29.13 12.01 12.13
N LEU A 494 -28.45 11.80 13.27
CA LEU A 494 -28.44 12.77 14.38
C LEU A 494 -27.82 14.12 13.96
N ALA A 495 -26.69 14.10 13.24
CA ALA A 495 -26.05 15.31 12.72
C ALA A 495 -26.83 16.00 11.59
N HIS A 496 -27.58 15.24 10.79
CA HIS A 496 -28.39 15.74 9.68
C HIS A 496 -29.66 16.45 10.15
N TYR A 497 -30.34 15.92 11.17
CA TYR A 497 -31.55 16.54 11.73
C TYR A 497 -31.25 17.52 12.88
N GLY A 498 -30.04 17.54 13.44
CA GLY A 498 -29.70 18.39 14.58
C GLY A 498 -30.26 17.86 15.91
N VAL A 499 -30.25 16.53 16.10
CA VAL A 499 -30.77 15.88 17.31
C VAL A 499 -29.61 15.66 18.28
N GLY A 500 -29.59 16.43 19.38
CA GLY A 500 -28.55 16.41 20.41
C GLY A 500 -27.31 17.28 20.14
N ARG A 501 -27.13 17.76 18.91
CA ARG A 501 -26.12 18.74 18.47
C ARG A 501 -26.71 19.63 17.38
N ASP A 502 -26.09 20.77 17.09
CA ASP A 502 -26.49 21.62 15.96
C ASP A 502 -26.42 20.87 14.62
N LYS A 503 -27.35 21.18 13.70
CA LYS A 503 -27.36 20.59 12.35
C LYS A 503 -26.03 20.89 11.65
N SER A 504 -25.35 19.84 11.18
CA SER A 504 -24.08 19.96 10.44
C SER A 504 -24.08 19.09 9.19
N CYS A 505 -24.28 19.72 8.03
CA CYS A 505 -24.26 19.04 6.74
C CYS A 505 -22.89 18.40 6.42
N THR A 506 -21.78 19.02 6.84
CA THR A 506 -20.42 18.52 6.56
C THR A 506 -20.11 17.26 7.38
N LEU A 507 -20.53 17.23 8.65
CA LEU A 507 -20.39 16.06 9.51
C LEU A 507 -21.29 14.91 9.05
N ALA A 508 -22.56 15.22 8.71
CA ALA A 508 -23.49 14.25 8.15
C ALA A 508 -22.96 13.65 6.84
N ALA A 509 -22.48 14.48 5.91
CA ALA A 509 -21.89 14.02 4.64
C ALA A 509 -20.70 13.07 4.87
N ALA A 510 -19.80 13.41 5.81
CA ALA A 510 -18.65 12.57 6.14
C ALA A 510 -19.09 11.20 6.71
N TYR A 511 -20.08 11.16 7.60
CA TYR A 511 -20.58 9.91 8.15
C TYR A 511 -21.37 9.06 7.14
N TYR A 512 -22.27 9.65 6.34
CA TYR A 512 -22.95 8.91 5.27
C TYR A 512 -21.98 8.41 4.20
N LYS A 513 -20.94 9.19 3.85
CA LYS A 513 -19.86 8.75 2.96
C LYS A 513 -19.20 7.47 3.50
N ILE A 514 -18.81 7.44 4.77
CA ILE A 514 -18.21 6.25 5.40
C ILE A 514 -19.15 5.03 5.32
N VAL A 515 -20.47 5.23 5.50
CA VAL A 515 -21.46 4.13 5.36
C VAL A 515 -21.56 3.64 3.91
N ALA A 516 -21.61 4.56 2.93
CA ALA A 516 -21.70 4.25 1.51
C ALA A 516 -20.44 3.54 0.98
N GLU A 517 -19.24 4.00 1.38
CA GLU A 517 -17.96 3.40 0.98
C GLU A 517 -17.75 2.02 1.59
N LYS A 518 -18.16 1.79 2.85
CA LYS A 518 -18.04 0.47 3.49
C LYS A 518 -19.01 -0.58 2.95
N ALA A 519 -20.00 -0.18 2.16
CA ALA A 519 -20.98 -1.08 1.56
C ALA A 519 -20.54 -1.57 0.16
N GLU A 520 -19.24 -1.88 0.01
CA GLU A 520 -18.57 -2.19 -1.26
C GLU A 520 -19.31 -3.19 -2.14
N VAL A 521 -19.96 -4.19 -1.51
CA VAL A 521 -20.77 -5.26 -2.14
C VAL A 521 -21.94 -4.73 -3.00
N ILE A 522 -22.45 -3.52 -2.71
CA ILE A 522 -23.55 -2.90 -3.48
C ILE A 522 -23.14 -1.66 -4.28
N SER A 523 -22.02 -1.02 -3.94
CA SER A 523 -21.54 0.20 -4.59
C SER A 523 -20.48 -0.05 -5.66
N THR A 524 -19.69 -1.11 -5.55
CA THR A 524 -18.46 -1.30 -6.32
C THR A 524 -18.30 -2.69 -6.91
N SER A 525 -17.26 -2.84 -7.72
CA SER A 525 -16.84 -4.11 -8.33
C SER A 525 -15.36 -4.37 -8.01
N PHE A 526 -14.92 -4.09 -6.77
CA PHE A 526 -13.55 -4.35 -6.34
C PHE A 526 -13.19 -5.84 -6.44
N GLU A 527 -14.12 -6.75 -6.12
CA GLU A 527 -13.92 -8.20 -6.28
C GLU A 527 -13.55 -8.55 -7.73
N ASP A 528 -14.35 -8.11 -8.71
CA ASP A 528 -14.10 -8.33 -10.14
C ASP A 528 -12.79 -7.67 -10.61
N ALA A 529 -12.48 -6.46 -10.11
CA ALA A 529 -11.26 -5.72 -10.45
C ALA A 529 -9.99 -6.43 -9.95
N ASN A 530 -10.06 -6.96 -8.74
CA ASN A 530 -8.98 -7.72 -8.11
C ASN A 530 -8.76 -9.05 -8.85
N MET A 531 -9.85 -9.80 -9.14
CA MET A 531 -9.78 -11.02 -9.94
C MET A 531 -9.17 -10.77 -11.32
N ALA A 532 -9.60 -9.71 -12.01
CA ALA A 532 -9.04 -9.34 -13.31
C ALA A 532 -7.54 -8.99 -13.25
N ARG A 533 -7.09 -8.33 -12.17
CA ARG A 533 -5.67 -8.05 -11.93
C ARG A 533 -4.89 -9.34 -11.70
N ASP A 534 -5.40 -10.24 -10.87
CA ASP A 534 -4.77 -11.52 -10.52
C ASP A 534 -4.69 -12.46 -11.76
N ASP A 535 -5.70 -12.43 -12.64
CA ASP A 535 -5.70 -13.09 -13.95
C ASP A 535 -4.73 -12.44 -14.97
N GLY A 536 -4.31 -11.19 -14.73
CA GLY A 536 -3.42 -10.41 -15.59
C GLY A 536 -4.10 -9.52 -16.65
N ASP A 537 -5.42 -9.36 -16.62
CA ASP A 537 -6.17 -8.39 -17.45
C ASP A 537 -6.17 -7.00 -16.78
N LEU A 538 -5.00 -6.34 -16.85
CA LEU A 538 -4.78 -5.00 -16.32
C LEU A 538 -5.71 -3.94 -16.93
N GLU A 539 -6.24 -4.15 -18.15
CA GLU A 539 -7.18 -3.24 -18.79
C GLU A 539 -8.57 -3.32 -18.13
N THR A 540 -9.09 -4.53 -17.84
CA THR A 540 -10.32 -4.66 -17.01
C THR A 540 -10.10 -4.10 -15.61
N ALA A 541 -8.99 -4.45 -14.95
CA ALA A 541 -8.68 -3.97 -13.61
C ALA A 541 -8.61 -2.43 -13.56
N LEU A 542 -7.98 -1.80 -14.54
CA LEU A 542 -7.92 -0.34 -14.69
C LEU A 542 -9.33 0.25 -14.83
N VAL A 543 -10.15 -0.27 -15.74
CA VAL A 543 -11.49 0.28 -16.02
C VAL A 543 -12.43 0.15 -14.80
N LEU A 544 -12.42 -0.98 -14.11
CA LEU A 544 -13.25 -1.17 -12.91
C LEU A 544 -12.78 -0.28 -11.75
N ASN A 545 -11.47 -0.12 -11.55
CA ASN A 545 -10.94 0.86 -10.60
C ASN A 545 -11.26 2.30 -11.03
N MET A 546 -11.24 2.65 -12.33
CA MET A 546 -11.67 3.99 -12.80
C MET A 546 -13.14 4.27 -12.46
N MET A 547 -14.03 3.28 -12.62
CA MET A 547 -15.44 3.45 -12.24
C MET A 547 -15.59 3.70 -10.72
N ALA A 548 -14.88 2.96 -9.87
CA ALA A 548 -14.87 3.19 -8.43
C ALA A 548 -14.18 4.51 -8.02
N ALA A 549 -13.16 4.94 -8.76
CA ALA A 549 -12.43 6.18 -8.52
C ALA A 549 -13.28 7.43 -8.81
N GLU A 550 -14.18 7.37 -9.80
CA GLU A 550 -15.17 8.40 -10.09
C GLU A 550 -16.29 8.48 -9.02
N GLN A 551 -16.61 7.36 -8.35
CA GLN A 551 -17.52 7.35 -7.18
C GLN A 551 -16.92 8.03 -5.94
N GLY A 552 -15.61 8.30 -5.94
CA GLY A 552 -14.91 9.00 -4.87
C GLY A 552 -14.04 8.15 -3.95
N LEU A 553 -13.88 6.85 -4.22
CA LEU A 553 -13.12 5.94 -3.36
C LEU A 553 -11.61 6.18 -3.49
N GLU A 554 -10.95 6.60 -2.41
CA GLU A 554 -9.49 6.86 -2.35
C GLU A 554 -8.65 5.67 -2.83
N VAL A 555 -8.98 4.45 -2.38
CA VAL A 555 -8.28 3.22 -2.76
C VAL A 555 -8.29 3.01 -4.28
N ALA A 556 -9.44 3.24 -4.91
CA ALA A 556 -9.58 3.11 -6.36
C ALA A 556 -8.80 4.21 -7.10
N GLN A 557 -8.80 5.43 -6.58
CA GLN A 557 -8.03 6.55 -7.14
C GLN A 557 -6.52 6.24 -7.10
N ALA A 558 -6.01 5.74 -5.97
CA ALA A 558 -4.63 5.28 -5.84
C ALA A 558 -4.32 4.11 -6.80
N ASN A 559 -5.22 3.14 -6.94
CA ASN A 559 -5.04 1.99 -7.85
C ASN A 559 -4.98 2.41 -9.32
N VAL A 560 -5.87 3.29 -9.77
CA VAL A 560 -5.83 3.83 -11.14
C VAL A 560 -4.54 4.59 -11.38
N ALA A 561 -4.16 5.47 -10.44
CA ALA A 561 -2.93 6.23 -10.55
C ALA A 561 -1.71 5.31 -10.62
N TYR A 562 -1.63 4.27 -9.78
CA TYR A 562 -0.55 3.28 -9.79
C TYR A 562 -0.46 2.49 -11.11
N LEU A 563 -1.60 2.02 -11.64
CA LEU A 563 -1.65 1.29 -12.91
C LEU A 563 -1.26 2.15 -14.12
N LEU A 564 -1.49 3.46 -14.06
CA LEU A 564 -1.07 4.42 -15.09
C LEU A 564 0.37 4.93 -14.90
N ASP A 565 0.85 5.02 -13.66
CA ASP A 565 2.18 5.55 -13.29
C ASP A 565 3.33 4.58 -13.61
N GLN A 566 3.04 3.29 -13.89
CA GLN A 566 4.02 2.19 -13.95
C GLN A 566 5.41 2.60 -14.49
N VAL A 567 6.29 2.91 -13.54
CA VAL A 567 7.53 3.65 -13.78
C VAL A 567 8.48 2.77 -14.55
N LYS A 568 8.85 3.20 -15.77
CA LYS A 568 9.91 2.55 -16.54
C LYS A 568 11.21 2.68 -15.73
N PRO A 569 11.90 1.57 -15.38
CA PRO A 569 13.06 1.65 -14.49
C PRO A 569 14.09 2.59 -15.08
N ARG A 570 14.54 3.56 -14.25
CA ARG A 570 15.45 4.66 -14.66
C ARG A 570 16.71 4.13 -15.36
N PHE A 571 17.14 2.91 -15.03
CA PHE A 571 18.12 2.14 -15.78
C PHE A 571 17.48 0.87 -16.38
N THR A 572 17.06 0.94 -17.64
CA THR A 572 16.97 -0.27 -18.49
C THR A 572 18.30 -0.51 -19.16
N LEU A 573 18.68 -1.78 -19.41
CA LEU A 573 19.88 -2.15 -20.20
C LEU A 573 19.89 -1.50 -21.60
N ARG A 574 18.72 -1.09 -22.12
CA ARG A 574 18.58 -0.30 -23.35
C ARG A 574 19.14 1.13 -23.26
N SER A 575 19.21 1.75 -22.08
CA SER A 575 19.80 3.09 -21.90
C SER A 575 21.31 3.14 -22.20
N LEU A 576 22.01 1.99 -22.09
CA LEU A 576 23.41 1.85 -22.52
C LEU A 576 23.59 1.75 -24.05
N ILE A 577 22.51 1.64 -24.83
CA ILE A 577 22.58 1.44 -26.29
C ILE A 577 21.97 2.66 -26.99
N PRO A 578 22.78 3.64 -27.44
CA PRO A 578 22.31 4.97 -27.88
C PRO A 578 21.47 5.00 -29.16
N PHE A 579 21.21 3.84 -29.79
CA PHE A 579 20.48 3.73 -31.05
C PHE A 579 19.01 3.29 -30.90
N VAL A 580 18.56 2.91 -29.70
CA VAL A 580 17.16 2.54 -29.45
C VAL A 580 16.40 3.73 -28.85
N LYS A 581 15.81 4.56 -29.71
CA LYS A 581 14.90 5.63 -29.28
C LYS A 581 13.71 5.03 -28.52
N GLN A 582 13.45 5.50 -27.30
CA GLN A 582 12.13 5.33 -26.70
C GLN A 582 11.09 5.94 -27.63
N LYS A 583 10.00 5.21 -27.91
CA LYS A 583 8.73 5.87 -28.17
C LYS A 583 8.27 6.44 -26.83
N ALA A 584 8.13 7.76 -26.75
CA ALA A 584 7.43 8.38 -25.64
C ALA A 584 6.00 7.80 -25.60
N SER A 585 5.62 7.20 -24.47
CA SER A 585 4.21 6.88 -24.22
C SER A 585 3.45 8.18 -24.02
N LEU A 586 2.17 8.18 -24.38
CA LEU A 586 1.40 9.40 -24.59
C LEU A 586 1.33 10.27 -23.32
N ALA A 587 1.35 11.58 -23.53
CA ALA A 587 1.07 12.56 -22.48
C ALA A 587 -0.36 12.47 -21.90
N SER A 588 -1.25 11.64 -22.49
CA SER A 588 -2.58 11.34 -21.93
C SER A 588 -2.50 10.61 -20.60
N ASP A 589 -1.56 9.68 -20.46
CA ASP A 589 -1.60 8.68 -19.39
C ASP A 589 -1.07 9.30 -18.09
N ALA A 590 0.02 10.06 -18.19
CA ALA A 590 0.56 10.86 -17.08
C ALA A 590 -0.38 11.99 -16.63
N ALA A 591 -1.08 12.66 -17.56
CA ALA A 591 -2.06 13.69 -17.18
C ALA A 591 -3.27 13.09 -16.44
N LEU A 592 -3.70 11.88 -16.82
CA LEU A 592 -4.76 11.16 -16.12
C LEU A 592 -4.29 10.62 -14.76
N ALA A 593 -3.09 10.05 -14.69
CA ALA A 593 -2.46 9.60 -13.44
C ALA A 593 -2.36 10.75 -12.42
N LEU A 594 -1.90 11.93 -12.86
CA LEU A 594 -1.84 13.14 -12.03
C LEU A 594 -3.20 13.53 -11.43
N ILE A 595 -4.28 13.47 -12.21
CA ILE A 595 -5.63 13.77 -11.72
C ILE A 595 -6.03 12.80 -10.60
N TYR A 596 -5.72 11.51 -10.74
CA TYR A 596 -6.05 10.52 -9.72
C TYR A 596 -5.12 10.58 -8.50
N TRP A 597 -3.82 10.84 -8.67
CA TRP A 597 -2.90 11.15 -7.57
C TRP A 597 -3.38 12.36 -6.78
N THR A 598 -3.79 13.44 -7.46
CA THR A 598 -4.34 14.66 -6.82
C THR A 598 -5.57 14.33 -5.98
N ARG A 599 -6.55 13.61 -6.54
CA ARG A 599 -7.78 13.23 -5.81
C ARG A 599 -7.50 12.33 -4.62
N SER A 600 -6.58 11.37 -4.74
CA SER A 600 -6.17 10.51 -3.63
C SER A 600 -5.42 11.28 -2.53
N ALA A 601 -4.55 12.22 -2.91
CA ALA A 601 -3.84 13.12 -2.01
C ALA A 601 -4.79 14.09 -1.26
N GLU A 602 -5.83 14.63 -1.92
CA GLU A 602 -6.90 15.41 -1.26
C GLU A 602 -7.66 14.58 -0.20
N GLN A 603 -7.72 13.26 -0.37
CA GLN A 603 -8.26 12.31 0.61
C GLN A 603 -7.24 11.84 1.65
N LYS A 604 -6.10 12.54 1.78
CA LYS A 604 -5.02 12.33 2.75
C LYS A 604 -4.22 11.03 2.56
N ASN A 605 -4.19 10.46 1.35
CA ASN A 605 -3.21 9.42 1.06
C ASN A 605 -1.80 10.05 0.99
N VAL A 606 -0.89 9.58 1.86
CA VAL A 606 0.44 10.15 2.03
C VAL A 606 1.33 9.91 0.80
N ASP A 607 1.43 8.66 0.35
CA ASP A 607 2.28 8.29 -0.78
C ASP A 607 1.79 8.96 -2.08
N SER A 608 0.47 9.19 -2.21
CA SER A 608 -0.13 9.97 -3.29
C SER A 608 0.25 11.45 -3.24
N MET A 609 0.40 12.03 -2.04
CA MET A 609 0.87 13.41 -1.86
C MET A 609 2.34 13.55 -2.24
N VAL A 610 3.19 12.57 -1.91
CA VAL A 610 4.60 12.55 -2.34
C VAL A 610 4.69 12.39 -3.86
N LYS A 611 3.90 11.48 -4.46
CA LYS A 611 3.81 11.31 -5.92
C LYS A 611 3.31 12.55 -6.65
N LEU A 612 2.34 13.26 -6.07
CA LEU A 612 1.89 14.55 -6.59
C LEU A 612 3.04 15.57 -6.64
N GLY A 613 3.89 15.60 -5.60
CA GLY A 613 5.13 16.38 -5.58
C GLY A 613 6.11 15.98 -6.69
N ASP A 614 6.36 14.67 -6.87
CA ASP A 614 7.25 14.15 -7.92
C ASP A 614 6.76 14.56 -9.33
N TYR A 615 5.45 14.49 -9.57
CA TYR A 615 4.84 14.88 -10.85
C TYR A 615 5.02 16.37 -11.15
N TYR A 616 4.86 17.25 -10.16
CA TYR A 616 5.13 18.67 -10.31
C TYR A 616 6.63 18.96 -10.48
N LEU A 617 7.51 18.20 -9.81
CA LEU A 617 8.96 18.35 -9.92
C LEU A 617 9.49 17.93 -11.31
N GLU A 618 9.07 16.76 -11.80
CA GLU A 618 9.47 16.23 -13.11
C GLU A 618 8.69 16.87 -14.28
N GLY A 619 7.55 17.51 -14.03
CA GLY A 619 6.68 18.06 -15.08
C GLY A 619 5.88 16.99 -15.84
N LEU A 620 5.43 15.95 -15.13
CA LEU A 620 4.61 14.87 -15.70
C LEU A 620 3.15 15.32 -15.80
N GLY A 621 2.58 15.28 -17.01
CA GLY A 621 1.19 15.67 -17.26
C GLY A 621 0.88 17.18 -17.15
N THR A 622 1.79 17.98 -16.58
CA THR A 622 1.70 19.45 -16.42
C THR A 622 3.03 20.12 -16.80
N ARG A 623 3.16 21.43 -16.59
CA ARG A 623 4.47 22.11 -16.65
C ARG A 623 5.18 21.90 -15.30
N PRO A 624 6.52 21.74 -15.30
CA PRO A 624 7.26 21.60 -14.05
C PRO A 624 7.07 22.83 -13.16
N ASP A 625 6.80 22.59 -11.88
CA ASP A 625 6.44 23.60 -10.88
C ASP A 625 7.05 23.21 -9.54
N GLN A 626 8.25 23.73 -9.29
CA GLN A 626 9.08 23.33 -8.15
C GLN A 626 8.53 23.86 -6.82
N GLU A 627 7.84 25.00 -6.83
CA GLU A 627 7.19 25.59 -5.66
C GLU A 627 6.01 24.72 -5.21
N LYS A 628 5.17 24.24 -6.15
CA LYS A 628 4.12 23.26 -5.84
C LYS A 628 4.67 21.93 -5.36
N ALA A 629 5.76 21.45 -5.94
CA ALA A 629 6.42 20.23 -5.47
C ALA A 629 6.88 20.36 -4.01
N ALA A 630 7.54 21.48 -3.66
CA ALA A 630 7.95 21.78 -2.29
C ALA A 630 6.75 21.80 -1.33
N ALA A 631 5.66 22.47 -1.70
CA ALA A 631 4.43 22.52 -0.89
C ALA A 631 3.81 21.13 -0.67
N CYS A 632 3.83 20.24 -1.68
CA CYS A 632 3.35 18.86 -1.54
C CYS A 632 4.22 18.05 -0.58
N TYR A 633 5.55 18.12 -0.70
CA TYR A 633 6.46 17.43 0.23
C TYR A 633 6.39 18.01 1.65
N GLN A 634 6.28 19.33 1.81
CA GLN A 634 6.10 19.96 3.12
C GLN A 634 4.80 19.49 3.78
N ALA A 635 3.68 19.46 3.05
CA ALA A 635 2.42 18.92 3.56
C ALA A 635 2.56 17.45 3.99
N ALA A 636 3.23 16.61 3.19
CA ALA A 636 3.45 15.20 3.51
C ALA A 636 4.45 14.98 4.67
N ALA A 637 5.43 15.85 4.85
CA ALA A 637 6.39 15.81 5.96
C ALA A 637 5.75 16.28 7.28
N GLU A 638 5.07 17.42 7.28
CA GLU A 638 4.52 18.04 8.49
C GLU A 638 3.23 17.37 8.97
N THR A 639 2.28 17.11 8.07
CA THR A 639 0.93 16.65 8.46
C THR A 639 0.74 15.14 8.44
N LEU A 640 1.62 14.41 7.74
CA LEU A 640 1.50 12.97 7.48
C LEU A 640 2.77 12.16 7.79
N GLN A 641 3.84 12.81 8.27
CA GLN A 641 5.09 12.18 8.74
C GLN A 641 5.74 11.19 7.75
N SER A 642 5.82 11.55 6.46
CA SER A 642 6.54 10.74 5.47
C SER A 642 8.05 10.95 5.51
N ALA A 643 8.82 9.91 5.82
CA ALA A 643 10.28 9.94 5.75
C ALA A 643 10.80 10.25 4.33
N GLN A 644 10.16 9.73 3.28
CA GLN A 644 10.50 10.03 1.89
C GLN A 644 10.25 11.51 1.55
N ALA A 645 9.16 12.10 2.04
CA ALA A 645 8.88 13.52 1.85
C ALA A 645 9.92 14.41 2.55
N MET A 646 10.30 14.06 3.78
CA MET A 646 11.36 14.76 4.54
C MET A 646 12.70 14.68 3.80
N TRP A 647 13.08 13.50 3.28
CA TRP A 647 14.30 13.34 2.48
C TRP A 647 14.25 14.17 1.19
N ASN A 648 13.12 14.15 0.46
CA ASN A 648 12.92 14.95 -0.75
C ASN A 648 13.04 16.46 -0.44
N LEU A 649 12.43 16.93 0.65
CA LEU A 649 12.49 18.34 1.06
C LEU A 649 13.90 18.76 1.51
N GLY A 650 14.62 17.89 2.22
CA GLY A 650 16.04 18.07 2.54
C GLY A 650 16.91 18.19 1.28
N TRP A 651 16.64 17.36 0.26
CA TRP A 651 17.30 17.45 -1.05
C TRP A 651 16.94 18.74 -1.81
N MET A 652 15.71 19.24 -1.71
CA MET A 652 15.33 20.52 -2.32
C MET A 652 16.04 21.70 -1.66
N HIS A 653 16.14 21.74 -0.32
CA HIS A 653 16.91 22.76 0.40
C HIS A 653 18.42 22.64 0.17
N GLU A 654 18.95 21.43 -0.05
CA GLU A 654 20.37 21.25 -0.40
C GLU A 654 20.70 21.88 -1.77
N ASN A 655 19.78 21.83 -2.74
CA ASN A 655 20.03 22.25 -4.12
C ASN A 655 19.41 23.61 -4.50
N GLY A 656 18.56 24.20 -3.65
CA GLY A 656 17.86 25.46 -3.97
C GLY A 656 16.79 25.30 -5.05
N ILE A 657 16.10 24.16 -5.09
CA ILE A 657 15.12 23.82 -6.12
C ILE A 657 13.72 24.15 -5.59
N GLY A 658 13.04 25.15 -6.16
CA GLY A 658 11.71 25.60 -5.74
C GLY A 658 11.62 26.29 -4.36
N ILE A 659 12.70 26.29 -3.58
CA ILE A 659 12.82 26.88 -2.25
C ILE A 659 14.24 27.42 -2.04
N GLU A 660 14.41 28.30 -1.06
CA GLU A 660 15.73 28.86 -0.73
C GLU A 660 16.70 27.77 -0.24
N GLN A 661 17.97 27.91 -0.67
CA GLN A 661 19.03 26.96 -0.38
C GLN A 661 19.56 27.16 1.04
N ASP A 662 19.39 26.15 1.90
CA ASP A 662 19.81 26.19 3.30
C ASP A 662 20.33 24.82 3.74
N PHE A 663 21.63 24.72 4.04
CA PHE A 663 22.26 23.47 4.48
C PHE A 663 21.91 23.08 5.93
N HIS A 664 21.56 24.02 6.80
CA HIS A 664 21.10 23.71 8.16
C HIS A 664 19.69 23.11 8.11
N LEU A 665 18.80 23.70 7.31
CA LEU A 665 17.44 23.18 7.13
C LEU A 665 17.42 21.86 6.36
N ALA A 666 18.28 21.70 5.34
CA ALA A 666 18.51 20.42 4.68
C ALA A 666 18.98 19.32 5.66
N LYS A 667 19.98 19.63 6.50
CA LYS A 667 20.44 18.70 7.56
C LYS A 667 19.29 18.33 8.49
N ARG A 668 18.51 19.31 8.97
CA ARG A 668 17.37 19.06 9.87
C ARG A 668 16.34 18.11 9.26
N PHE A 669 15.98 18.28 8.00
CA PHE A 669 15.02 17.37 7.34
C PHE A 669 15.60 15.97 7.09
N TYR A 670 16.91 15.86 6.79
CA TYR A 670 17.58 14.57 6.74
C TYR A 670 17.61 13.87 8.11
N ASP A 671 17.94 14.58 9.19
CA ASP A 671 17.89 14.05 10.56
C ASP A 671 16.45 13.62 10.94
N GLN A 672 15.44 14.42 10.61
CA GLN A 672 14.03 14.11 10.88
C GLN A 672 13.52 12.89 10.08
N ALA A 673 14.00 12.69 8.84
CA ALA A 673 13.71 11.50 8.06
C ALA A 673 14.27 10.24 8.75
N LEU A 674 15.45 10.35 9.37
CA LEU A 674 16.07 9.27 10.14
C LEU A 674 15.33 8.99 11.45
N GLU A 675 14.91 10.01 12.19
CA GLU A 675 14.06 9.84 13.39
C GLU A 675 12.73 9.14 13.06
N THR A 676 12.16 9.44 11.89
CA THR A 676 10.88 8.87 11.42
C THR A 676 11.03 7.41 10.96
N ASN A 677 12.15 7.08 10.30
CA ASN A 677 12.46 5.71 9.87
C ASN A 677 13.93 5.32 10.12
N PRO A 678 14.29 4.96 11.37
CA PRO A 678 15.69 4.72 11.74
C PRO A 678 16.28 3.44 11.15
N THR A 679 15.45 2.50 10.70
CA THR A 679 15.90 1.20 10.16
C THR A 679 16.26 1.28 8.68
N GLU A 680 15.38 1.84 7.85
CA GLU A 680 15.53 1.76 6.39
C GLU A 680 16.09 3.06 5.79
N ALA A 681 15.81 4.21 6.41
CA ALA A 681 16.36 5.49 5.96
C ALA A 681 17.82 5.73 6.39
N TYR A 682 18.39 4.90 7.28
CA TYR A 682 19.76 5.06 7.82
C TYR A 682 20.81 5.26 6.73
N LEU A 683 20.99 4.27 5.84
CA LEU A 683 22.03 4.35 4.81
C LEU A 683 21.79 5.50 3.80
N PRO A 684 20.58 5.70 3.24
CA PRO A 684 20.30 6.85 2.36
C PRO A 684 20.51 8.22 3.02
N VAL A 685 20.08 8.39 4.27
CA VAL A 685 20.25 9.65 5.01
C VAL A 685 21.72 9.89 5.35
N VAL A 686 22.44 8.89 5.86
CA VAL A 686 23.85 9.01 6.22
C VAL A 686 24.69 9.38 4.99
N LEU A 687 24.45 8.76 3.83
CA LEU A 687 25.11 9.14 2.57
C LEU A 687 24.76 10.57 2.12
N ALA A 688 23.49 10.98 2.27
CA ALA A 688 23.07 12.36 1.98
C ALA A 688 23.72 13.38 2.93
N LEU A 689 23.84 13.07 4.22
CA LEU A 689 24.53 13.90 5.22
C LEU A 689 26.04 13.98 4.96
N TYR A 690 26.71 12.90 4.55
CA TYR A 690 28.11 12.95 4.13
C TYR A 690 28.30 13.83 2.89
N LYS A 691 27.44 13.69 1.88
CA LYS A 691 27.42 14.54 0.67
C LYS A 691 27.18 16.01 1.02
N LEU A 692 26.23 16.30 1.91
CA LEU A 692 25.91 17.65 2.39
C LEU A 692 27.08 18.26 3.16
N ARG A 693 27.74 17.49 4.05
CA ARG A 693 28.96 17.92 4.76
C ARG A 693 30.12 18.20 3.81
N LEU A 694 30.33 17.38 2.79
CA LEU A 694 31.37 17.60 1.78
C LEU A 694 31.09 18.85 0.93
N ARG A 695 29.82 19.08 0.53
CA ARG A 695 29.39 20.32 -0.14
C ARG A 695 29.56 21.55 0.74
N SER A 696 29.20 21.46 2.03
CA SER A 696 29.39 22.51 3.02
C SER A 696 30.87 22.84 3.24
N TRP A 697 31.73 21.82 3.36
CA TRP A 697 33.18 22.00 3.45
C TRP A 697 33.75 22.69 2.20
N TRP A 698 33.35 22.22 1.00
CA TRP A 698 33.78 22.83 -0.25
C TRP A 698 33.34 24.30 -0.34
N ASN A 699 32.09 24.59 0.01
CA ASN A 699 31.53 25.95 0.05
C ASN A 699 32.33 26.88 0.99
N THR A 700 32.75 26.39 2.16
CA THR A 700 33.65 27.12 3.07
C THR A 700 35.03 27.36 2.45
N VAL A 701 35.61 26.37 1.76
CA VAL A 701 36.93 26.48 1.09
C VAL A 701 36.88 27.45 -0.10
N THR A 702 35.77 27.53 -0.82
CA THR A 702 35.60 28.42 -1.96
C THR A 702 35.02 29.80 -1.62
N ASN A 703 34.76 30.10 -0.34
CA ASN A 703 34.01 31.30 0.10
C ASN A 703 32.70 31.51 -0.68
N GLY A 704 31.87 30.48 -0.78
CA GLY A 704 30.55 30.59 -1.41
C GLY A 704 29.52 31.32 -0.54
N ASP A 705 28.50 31.91 -1.17
CA ASP A 705 27.51 32.79 -0.53
C ASP A 705 26.54 32.09 0.46
N ILE A 706 26.54 30.75 0.48
CA ILE A 706 25.64 29.93 1.29
C ILE A 706 26.21 29.77 2.70
N LYS A 707 25.36 29.75 3.74
CA LYS A 707 25.78 29.42 5.10
C LYS A 707 26.16 27.94 5.20
N SER A 708 27.46 27.68 5.31
CA SER A 708 27.99 26.35 5.63
C SER A 708 27.50 25.86 6.99
N ILE A 709 27.27 24.56 7.13
CA ILE A 709 26.93 23.91 8.39
C ILE A 709 28.07 24.13 9.38
N GLN A 710 27.82 24.97 10.37
CA GLN A 710 28.62 25.06 11.57
C GLN A 710 27.95 24.20 12.65
N ASP A 711 28.70 23.29 13.26
CA ASP A 711 28.28 22.70 14.53
C ASP A 711 28.26 23.82 15.57
N ASP A 712 27.26 23.83 16.46
CA ASP A 712 27.27 24.72 17.62
C ASP A 712 28.62 24.61 18.34
N PRO A 713 29.23 25.71 18.79
CA PRO A 713 30.49 25.68 19.51
C PRO A 713 30.28 25.04 20.89
N LYS A 714 30.21 23.70 20.92
CA LYS A 714 30.39 22.91 22.13
C LYS A 714 31.65 23.46 22.79
N PRO A 715 31.58 23.92 24.06
CA PRO A 715 32.74 24.52 24.70
C PRO A 715 33.86 23.48 24.69
N LYS A 716 34.88 23.72 23.88
CA LYS A 716 36.06 22.88 23.83
C LYS A 716 36.73 23.03 25.19
N LYS A 717 36.43 22.11 26.13
CA LYS A 717 37.28 21.90 27.31
C LYS A 717 38.71 21.83 26.77
N GLN A 718 39.55 22.78 27.17
CA GLN A 718 40.96 22.81 26.79
C GLN A 718 41.65 21.70 27.57
N ARG A 719 41.49 20.46 27.10
CA ARG A 719 42.02 19.26 27.76
C ARG A 719 43.53 19.39 27.81
N SER A 720 44.08 19.43 29.02
CA SER A 720 45.52 19.29 29.21
C SER A 720 45.94 17.85 28.87
N LEU A 721 47.21 17.66 28.48
CA LEU A 721 47.76 16.31 28.26
C LEU A 721 47.70 15.45 29.53
N ALA A 722 47.73 16.09 30.70
CA ALA A 722 47.58 15.44 32.01
C ALA A 722 46.15 14.97 32.27
N GLU A 723 45.12 15.77 31.96
CA GLU A 723 43.71 15.32 32.03
C GLU A 723 43.44 14.21 31.03
N TRP A 724 43.99 14.28 29.81
CA TRP A 724 43.81 13.22 28.82
C TRP A 724 44.48 11.91 29.26
N LEU A 725 45.69 11.96 29.84
CA LEU A 725 46.35 10.79 30.43
C LEU A 725 45.63 10.26 31.67
N ALA A 726 45.07 11.14 32.50
CA ALA A 726 44.28 10.75 33.66
C ALA A 726 43.00 10.02 33.24
N ASP A 727 42.21 10.60 32.32
CA ASP A 727 41.01 9.97 31.75
C ASP A 727 41.34 8.66 31.01
N PHE A 728 42.47 8.60 30.29
CA PHE A 728 42.89 7.40 29.57
C PHE A 728 43.27 6.25 30.53
N LEU A 729 43.95 6.57 31.63
CA LEU A 729 44.31 5.59 32.67
C LEU A 729 43.13 5.24 33.60
N SER A 730 42.17 6.15 33.80
CA SER A 730 40.95 5.87 34.57
C SER A 730 39.92 5.11 33.74
N ALA A 731 39.79 5.35 32.43
CA ALA A 731 38.87 4.62 31.56
C ALA A 731 39.17 3.11 31.47
N GLU A 732 40.39 2.67 31.78
CA GLU A 732 40.75 1.25 31.88
C GLU A 732 40.47 0.66 33.28
N THR A 733 40.20 1.50 34.29
CA THR A 733 39.76 1.09 35.63
C THR A 733 38.25 1.26 35.87
N ASP A 734 37.56 2.06 35.06
CA ASP A 734 36.12 2.35 35.17
C ASP A 734 35.22 1.40 34.34
N VAL A 735 35.78 0.30 33.82
CA VAL A 735 35.01 -0.80 33.18
C VAL A 735 34.35 -1.70 34.24
N GLY A 736 34.39 -1.32 35.53
CA GLY A 736 33.75 -2.04 36.61
C GLY A 736 33.34 -1.15 37.77
N LEU A 737 32.02 -1.06 37.98
CA LEU A 737 31.29 -0.47 39.13
C LEU A 737 30.80 0.99 39.01
N GLU A 738 29.92 1.28 38.05
CA GLU A 738 28.86 2.29 38.29
C GLU A 738 27.50 1.85 37.71
N TYR A 739 26.78 1.05 38.50
CA TYR A 739 25.32 0.91 38.42
C TYR A 739 24.74 1.67 39.62
N GLU A 740 24.30 2.92 39.43
CA GLU A 740 23.34 3.53 40.36
C GLU A 740 21.92 3.07 40.01
N LEU A 741 21.21 2.59 41.02
CA LEU A 741 19.79 2.25 40.94
C LEU A 741 18.94 3.53 41.11
N ASP A 742 17.77 3.56 40.46
CA ASP A 742 16.54 3.93 41.17
C ASP A 742 15.31 3.26 40.49
N ASP A 743 14.29 2.96 41.30
CA ASP A 743 13.33 1.86 41.11
C ASP A 743 12.10 2.11 40.19
N TYR A 744 11.54 1.02 39.63
CA TYR A 744 10.08 0.73 39.60
C TYR A 744 9.76 -0.77 39.29
N ASP A 745 8.84 -1.41 40.03
CA ASP A 745 8.32 -2.80 39.84
C ASP A 745 7.48 -2.94 38.52
N GLY A 746 7.25 -4.09 37.86
CA GLY A 746 7.55 -5.53 38.12
C GLY A 746 6.37 -6.43 37.67
N PRO A 747 6.36 -7.78 37.85
CA PRO A 747 7.42 -8.72 38.25
C PRO A 747 7.68 -9.89 37.24
N GLN A 748 8.88 -10.49 37.35
CA GLN A 748 9.23 -11.92 37.11
C GLN A 748 8.94 -12.65 35.77
N GLN A 749 10.03 -12.96 35.03
CA GLN A 749 10.25 -14.31 34.46
C GLN A 749 11.76 -14.62 34.34
N MET A 750 12.17 -15.83 34.71
CA MET A 750 13.51 -16.45 34.59
C MET A 750 13.31 -17.87 34.00
N PRO A 751 14.35 -18.61 33.56
CA PRO A 751 15.60 -18.21 32.91
C PRO A 751 15.95 -19.08 31.67
N GLY A 752 17.03 -18.76 30.96
CA GLY A 752 17.84 -19.73 30.20
C GLY A 752 17.94 -19.49 28.69
N GLY A 753 19.18 -19.54 28.18
CA GLY A 753 19.49 -19.35 26.76
C GLY A 753 20.82 -18.62 26.60
N ASP A 754 21.94 -19.33 26.78
CA ASP A 754 23.26 -18.81 26.45
C ASP A 754 23.41 -18.80 24.92
N ASP A 755 23.82 -17.68 24.32
CA ASP A 755 24.28 -17.64 22.93
C ASP A 755 25.42 -16.62 22.79
N TYR A 756 26.38 -16.95 21.91
CA TYR A 756 27.74 -16.40 21.88
C TYR A 756 28.14 -16.15 20.41
N TYR A 757 28.59 -14.93 20.08
CA TYR A 757 29.06 -14.43 18.76
C TYR A 757 28.12 -14.53 17.54
N ASP A 758 27.78 -13.37 16.96
CA ASP A 758 28.08 -13.08 15.53
C ASP A 758 27.87 -11.56 15.25
N ASP A 759 28.96 -10.77 15.19
CA ASP A 759 28.93 -9.35 14.76
C ASP A 759 30.27 -8.85 14.15
N ASP A 760 31.35 -9.64 14.18
CA ASP A 760 32.72 -9.18 13.85
C ASP A 760 33.07 -9.16 12.34
N ILE A 761 32.21 -9.71 11.47
CA ILE A 761 32.58 -10.00 10.06
C ILE A 761 32.57 -8.74 9.15
N GLU A 762 31.66 -7.78 9.38
CA GLU A 762 31.56 -6.60 8.49
C GLU A 762 32.67 -5.55 8.74
N THR A 763 33.15 -5.45 9.98
CA THR A 763 34.18 -4.50 10.40
C THR A 763 35.54 -4.81 9.76
N GLU A 764 35.91 -6.09 9.69
CA GLU A 764 37.20 -6.56 9.16
C GLU A 764 37.35 -6.31 7.65
N ILE A 765 36.26 -6.39 6.88
CA ILE A 765 36.24 -6.13 5.44
C ILE A 765 36.46 -4.63 5.15
N LEU A 766 35.87 -3.76 5.96
CA LEU A 766 36.00 -2.31 5.80
C LEU A 766 37.41 -1.82 6.15
N GLU A 767 38.01 -2.34 7.22
CA GLU A 767 39.42 -2.06 7.55
C GLU A 767 40.38 -2.57 6.47
N THR A 768 40.23 -3.82 6.01
CA THR A 768 41.13 -4.37 4.97
C THR A 768 41.06 -3.60 3.65
N LEU A 769 39.90 -3.07 3.26
CA LEU A 769 39.77 -2.17 2.10
C LEU A 769 40.48 -0.83 2.31
N VAL A 770 40.43 -0.25 3.52
CA VAL A 770 41.16 0.98 3.87
C VAL A 770 42.68 0.74 3.85
N PHE A 771 43.16 -0.37 4.41
CA PHE A 771 44.58 -0.74 4.36
C PHE A 771 45.07 -1.00 2.93
N LEU A 772 44.27 -1.64 2.06
CA LEU A 772 44.57 -1.80 0.64
C LEU A 772 44.61 -0.46 -0.10
N GLY A 773 43.69 0.47 0.20
CA GLY A 773 43.71 1.82 -0.36
C GLY A 773 44.96 2.62 0.03
N LEU A 774 45.33 2.60 1.32
CA LEU A 774 46.53 3.29 1.83
C LEU A 774 47.83 2.69 1.29
N THR A 775 47.94 1.36 1.21
CA THR A 775 49.12 0.68 0.65
C THR A 775 49.25 0.90 -0.86
N ALA A 776 48.15 0.92 -1.61
CA ALA A 776 48.16 1.30 -3.03
C ALA A 776 48.59 2.77 -3.23
N GLY A 777 48.11 3.70 -2.39
CA GLY A 777 48.54 5.10 -2.39
C GLY A 777 50.03 5.27 -2.10
N LEU A 778 50.55 4.56 -1.09
CA LEU A 778 51.98 4.54 -0.77
C LEU A 778 52.82 3.92 -1.91
N ALA A 779 52.37 2.82 -2.50
CA ALA A 779 53.03 2.20 -3.65
C ALA A 779 53.07 3.13 -4.87
N PHE A 780 51.99 3.88 -5.13
CA PHE A 780 51.95 4.90 -6.17
C PHE A 780 52.93 6.05 -5.90
N LEU A 781 53.00 6.57 -4.66
CA LEU A 781 53.94 7.62 -4.28
C LEU A 781 55.42 7.14 -4.37
N VAL A 782 55.72 5.91 -3.97
CA VAL A 782 57.05 5.30 -4.11
C VAL A 782 57.41 5.10 -5.58
N TRP A 783 56.47 4.63 -6.41
CA TRP A 783 56.66 4.49 -7.85
C TRP A 783 56.89 5.85 -8.53
N TYR A 784 56.10 6.87 -8.18
CA TYR A 784 56.25 8.24 -8.68
C TYR A 784 57.62 8.82 -8.31
N ARG A 785 58.06 8.64 -7.06
CA ARG A 785 59.39 9.07 -6.58
C ARG A 785 60.53 8.33 -7.27
N ASN A 786 60.40 7.04 -7.53
CA ASN A 786 61.39 6.27 -8.30
C ASN A 786 61.41 6.66 -9.78
N ARG A 787 60.27 7.03 -10.36
CA ARG A 787 60.17 7.56 -11.74
C ARG A 787 60.88 8.91 -11.88
N GLN A 788 60.73 9.82 -10.91
CA GLN A 788 61.53 11.06 -10.86
C GLN A 788 63.03 10.79 -10.73
N ARG A 789 63.46 9.84 -9.89
CA ARG A 789 64.88 9.48 -9.76
C ARG A 789 65.48 8.97 -11.07
N ARG A 790 64.78 8.07 -11.78
CA ARG A 790 65.24 7.58 -13.10
C ARG A 790 65.39 8.70 -14.12
N GLN A 791 64.46 9.66 -14.17
CA GLN A 791 64.59 10.83 -15.05
C GLN A 791 65.80 11.72 -14.68
N GLN A 792 66.13 11.85 -13.40
CA GLN A 792 67.35 12.57 -12.97
C GLN A 792 68.64 11.80 -13.27
N GLU A 793 68.62 10.47 -13.22
CA GLU A 793 69.76 9.61 -13.59
C GLU A 793 69.99 9.61 -15.12
N GLU A 794 68.92 9.52 -15.92
CA GLU A 794 68.99 9.65 -17.39
C GLU A 794 69.52 11.05 -17.82
N ALA A 795 69.08 12.12 -17.13
CA ALA A 795 69.61 13.47 -17.34
C ALA A 795 71.10 13.60 -16.96
N ARG A 796 71.56 12.89 -15.93
CA ARG A 796 72.98 12.84 -15.55
C ARG A 796 73.83 12.02 -16.53
N HIS A 797 73.28 10.96 -17.12
CA HIS A 797 74.00 10.15 -18.11
C HIS A 797 74.13 10.84 -19.49
N GLN A 798 73.22 11.74 -19.87
CA GLN A 798 73.34 12.51 -21.11
C GLN A 798 74.26 13.74 -21.01
N GLY A 799 74.58 14.22 -19.80
CA GLY A 799 75.54 15.31 -19.57
C GLY A 799 77.02 14.88 -19.48
N GLY A 800 77.32 13.59 -19.62
CA GLY A 800 78.61 12.99 -19.24
C GLY A 800 79.70 12.93 -20.32
N VAL A 801 79.47 13.44 -21.53
CA VAL A 801 80.47 13.41 -22.63
C VAL A 801 80.44 14.70 -23.46
N GLN A 802 81.05 15.78 -22.95
CA GLN A 802 81.92 16.66 -23.76
C GLN A 802 82.69 17.70 -22.93
N ILE A 803 84.01 17.49 -22.88
CA ILE A 803 85.10 18.49 -22.89
C ILE A 803 85.25 19.42 -21.67
N GLN A 804 86.37 19.23 -20.96
CA GLN A 804 87.01 20.25 -20.13
C GLN A 804 88.35 20.68 -20.77
N GLY A 805 88.59 21.99 -20.81
CA GLY A 805 89.85 22.63 -21.22
C GLY A 805 89.72 23.48 -22.49
N GLN A 806 90.08 24.77 -22.51
CA GLN A 806 90.56 25.70 -21.47
C GLN A 806 90.12 27.13 -21.84
N GLY A 807 89.96 28.04 -20.86
CA GLY A 807 89.69 29.46 -21.13
C GLY A 807 89.57 30.30 -19.86
N GLN A 808 90.46 31.29 -19.68
CA GLN A 808 90.63 32.08 -18.46
C GLN A 808 89.66 33.28 -18.34
N GLY A 809 89.39 33.74 -17.11
CA GLY A 809 88.71 35.01 -16.82
C GLY A 809 87.91 34.96 -15.50
N GLN A 810 88.53 35.19 -14.33
CA GLN A 810 88.73 36.50 -13.70
C GLN A 810 87.48 37.03 -12.97
N GLY A 811 87.49 37.08 -11.62
CA GLY A 811 86.42 37.69 -10.81
C GLY A 811 86.33 37.19 -9.37
N ASN A 812 86.83 37.98 -8.43
CA ASN A 812 86.83 37.76 -6.97
C ASN A 812 85.48 37.40 -6.33
N GLY A 813 85.53 36.73 -5.17
CA GLY A 813 84.74 37.18 -4.01
C GLY A 813 83.77 36.19 -3.36
N ASP A 814 84.25 35.04 -2.90
CA ASP A 814 83.48 34.18 -1.99
C ASP A 814 83.31 34.81 -0.59
N GLY A 815 82.21 34.45 0.07
CA GLY A 815 81.84 34.99 1.39
C GLY A 815 80.91 34.10 2.22
N GLN A 816 81.08 32.77 2.17
CA GLN A 816 80.37 31.86 3.08
C GLN A 816 81.00 31.84 4.48
N GLN A 817 80.18 32.13 5.49
CA GLN A 817 80.34 31.75 6.89
C GLN A 817 78.91 31.55 7.43
N GLN A 818 78.58 30.65 8.34
CA GLN A 818 79.12 29.43 8.94
C GLN A 818 78.06 29.06 10.02
N GLN A 819 78.18 27.89 10.65
CA GLN A 819 77.59 27.59 11.98
C GLN A 819 76.05 27.41 12.04
N GLN A 820 75.59 26.20 12.40
CA GLN A 820 75.21 25.75 13.76
C GLN A 820 73.79 26.15 14.18
N GLN A 821 72.85 25.24 13.88
CA GLN A 821 71.94 24.61 14.84
C GLN A 821 71.71 25.33 16.19
N GLN A 822 70.56 25.98 16.37
CA GLN A 822 69.91 26.14 17.69
C GLN A 822 68.42 26.54 17.60
N ASP A 823 67.62 25.99 18.51
CA ASP A 823 66.24 26.43 18.78
C ASP A 823 66.21 27.84 19.40
N ARG A 824 65.17 28.63 19.05
CA ARG A 824 64.66 29.72 19.89
C ARG A 824 63.14 29.81 19.74
N GLY A 825 62.41 29.73 20.85
CA GLY A 825 60.95 29.88 20.90
C GLY A 825 60.50 31.34 20.87
N MET A 826 59.19 31.56 20.93
CA MET A 826 58.61 32.90 21.10
C MET A 826 59.03 33.52 22.45
N PHE A 827 59.19 34.85 22.43
CA PHE A 827 59.61 35.77 23.51
C PHE A 827 61.14 35.91 23.75
N PRO A 828 61.69 37.15 23.72
CA PRO A 828 63.11 37.41 23.95
C PRO A 828 63.49 37.38 25.44
N ALA A 829 64.77 37.12 25.70
CA ALA A 829 65.32 37.01 27.06
C ALA A 829 65.63 38.40 27.68
N PRO A 830 65.69 38.54 29.03
CA PRO A 830 65.78 39.84 29.72
C PRO A 830 67.03 40.70 29.46
N ASN A 831 68.01 40.21 28.71
CA ASN A 831 69.27 40.91 28.39
C ASN A 831 69.44 41.20 26.88
N ASP A 832 68.39 41.02 26.07
CA ASP A 832 68.42 41.31 24.62
C ASP A 832 68.05 42.80 24.36
N PRO A 833 68.79 43.59 23.55
CA PRO A 833 68.54 45.02 23.38
C PRO A 833 67.16 45.39 22.82
N GLU A 834 66.47 44.47 22.14
CA GLU A 834 65.11 44.70 21.62
C GLU A 834 64.00 44.48 22.67
N PHE A 835 64.31 43.91 23.85
CA PHE A 835 63.33 43.70 24.93
C PHE A 835 62.66 45.00 25.39
N MET A 836 63.42 46.11 25.40
CA MET A 836 62.93 47.43 25.81
C MET A 836 61.93 48.05 24.82
N ASN A 837 61.90 47.61 23.55
CA ASN A 837 60.90 48.04 22.57
C ASN A 837 59.59 47.22 22.66
N TRP A 838 59.61 46.05 23.32
CA TRP A 838 58.43 45.22 23.53
C TRP A 838 57.64 45.64 24.78
N ALA A 839 58.31 46.20 25.79
CA ALA A 839 57.71 46.59 27.07
C ALA A 839 56.97 47.96 27.07
N ALA A 840 56.86 48.65 25.93
CA ALA A 840 56.27 49.99 25.86
C ALA A 840 55.41 50.21 24.60
N GLY A 841 54.13 49.81 24.64
CA GLY A 841 53.21 49.96 23.51
C GLY A 841 51.77 49.53 23.80
N GLY A 842 51.11 50.20 24.75
CA GLY A 842 49.68 49.98 25.03
C GLY A 842 48.75 51.00 24.36
N VAL A 843 47.45 50.82 24.63
CA VAL A 843 46.32 51.76 24.40
C VAL A 843 45.63 51.71 23.02
N GLY A 844 44.46 51.08 23.00
CA GLY A 844 43.19 51.60 22.44
C GLY A 844 43.03 51.76 20.93
N HIS A 845 42.11 50.99 20.33
CA HIS A 845 40.68 51.38 20.31
C HIS A 845 39.76 50.23 19.91
#